data_AF-A0A9D7GX64-F1
#
_entry.id   AF-A0A9D7GX64-F1
#
_cell.length_a   1.000
_cell.length_b   1.000
_cell.length_c   1.000
_cell.angle_alpha   90.00
_cell.angle_beta   90.00
_cell.angle_gamma   90.00
#
_symmetry.space_group_name_H-M   'P 1'
#
loop_
_entity.id
_entity.type
_entity.pdbx_description
1 polymer ?
#
loop_
_entity_poly.entity_id
_entity_poly.type
_entity_poly.pdbx_seq_one_letter_code
_entity_poly.pdbx_strand_id
1 'polypeptide(L)'
;MAWLGTRPRAVWVAATAALTLGAVLVVVARGPVPRREPVVAQEFALGSQWADSVERVLARQSPRDMDPGAVMSALYLERLRLGVGSPFRLVDYVLRDPLIPEPSRRMLAAAILARTQAGAAYATPPEAMSLLAVRSMDEAGLAHRQFMEAVAEESESPRVAELALRLAYTVGTASGSVSHRAPAVALAAIAQSRDRALAMRDVDALVDEARSQRLEPIELVPLWRASRRFAVERPLVDPPLPDDEAAAVRLLPALVARLDSLAESPESRFAPRPASVRRLGGAAGALAAELVARRAAPPQAPVTVTMGGYAAFVVNAQGSSALRRARSLFVARARTEESLVAELARLRGEPGGATGEPALALLTASVAMRAYAQERAWLPGDDGPPALELQSRLGLASLTFDDRVPNNWRPYFTRMLGEVVSDLTMVFPELNLQGLNVRFGDSPLADRALALHDPGTRTVYFPLATSAGAMAHELAHDLDWQAARRRYGLRGGYRTDRSVRQFSDEFSATVRRLASAARPRSETLSSAVQADRPTEAFARGVDWFVAAALARQGRMNGYLSSVQDAVITGYASATPPRSGVLESDATLDALREIAVIDPSTHAWYASAFGRERRFGVADGVRRALIAPLSRLNVRSASTGGFDAIADGVLLLRSPTDSAMGWSCLLQSPSMRGRDERALRDGMYLAAEARARGLVRRWGDYSSGLPGGAARFRALAGAPWRPAIRDSVVQEVRDAILWRAARPDDGRVGLDFAERAERRAAWEQCARGN
;
A
#
# COMPACT_ATOMS: atom_id res chain seq x y z
N MET A 1 -24.43 -63.93 48.63
CA MET A 1 -25.08 -62.61 48.45
C MET A 1 -24.42 -61.90 47.28
N ALA A 2 -25.25 -61.36 46.39
CA ALA A 2 -24.98 -60.58 45.16
C ALA A 2 -24.41 -61.32 43.93
N TRP A 3 -25.14 -61.12 42.82
CA TRP A 3 -25.29 -61.89 41.59
C TRP A 3 -24.35 -61.50 40.43
N LEU A 4 -24.38 -62.32 39.38
CA LEU A 4 -23.78 -62.23 38.03
C LEU A 4 -24.06 -60.93 37.24
N GLY A 5 -23.18 -60.62 36.28
CA GLY A 5 -23.48 -59.73 35.15
C GLY A 5 -22.32 -59.48 34.17
N THR A 6 -22.44 -60.00 32.94
CA THR A 6 -21.50 -59.93 31.81
C THR A 6 -21.47 -58.59 31.06
N ARG A 7 -20.26 -58.13 30.67
CA ARG A 7 -19.85 -57.31 29.46
C ARG A 7 -20.61 -55.97 29.18
N PRO A 8 -20.19 -55.15 28.19
CA PRO A 8 -18.86 -54.69 27.74
C PRO A 8 -18.81 -53.12 27.60
N ARG A 9 -17.63 -52.52 27.28
CA ARG A 9 -17.42 -51.41 26.30
C ARG A 9 -16.21 -50.50 26.62
N ALA A 10 -15.74 -49.92 25.51
CA ALA A 10 -15.21 -48.55 25.35
C ALA A 10 -13.69 -48.32 25.46
N VAL A 11 -13.10 -48.34 24.27
CA VAL A 11 -12.07 -47.43 23.73
C VAL A 11 -12.21 -46.00 24.23
N TRP A 12 -11.13 -45.39 24.76
CA TRP A 12 -10.74 -43.97 24.59
C TRP A 12 -9.22 -43.79 24.89
N VAL A 13 -8.49 -43.33 23.87
CA VAL A 13 -7.50 -42.22 23.82
C VAL A 13 -6.33 -42.12 24.81
N ALA A 14 -5.11 -42.05 24.23
CA ALA A 14 -4.10 -40.97 24.34
C ALA A 14 -2.68 -41.57 24.18
N ALA A 15 -2.01 -41.33 23.05
CA ALA A 15 -1.09 -40.21 22.82
C ALA A 15 0.33 -40.45 23.38
N THR A 16 1.32 -40.63 22.50
CA THR A 16 2.58 -39.84 22.42
C THR A 16 3.62 -40.55 21.52
N ALA A 17 4.42 -39.72 20.83
CA ALA A 17 5.67 -40.04 20.11
C ALA A 17 5.59 -40.67 18.71
N ALA A 18 5.51 -39.82 17.67
CA ALA A 18 6.08 -40.10 16.35
C ALA A 18 6.29 -38.79 15.56
N LEU A 19 7.37 -38.06 15.88
CA LEU A 19 7.90 -36.97 15.07
C LEU A 19 9.40 -37.19 14.89
N THR A 20 9.76 -38.20 14.09
CA THR A 20 11.13 -38.42 13.61
C THR A 20 11.09 -39.13 12.26
N LEU A 21 11.63 -38.46 11.24
CA LEU A 21 12.27 -39.01 10.04
C LEU A 21 11.47 -39.97 9.14
N GLY A 22 11.02 -39.42 8.00
CA GLY A 22 10.58 -40.19 6.83
C GLY A 22 11.15 -39.60 5.53
N ALA A 23 12.46 -39.36 5.47
CA ALA A 23 13.16 -39.11 4.22
C ALA A 23 13.28 -40.43 3.46
N VAL A 24 12.41 -40.65 2.46
CA VAL A 24 12.57 -41.78 1.53
C VAL A 24 13.67 -41.42 0.54
N LEU A 25 14.87 -41.92 0.82
CA LEU A 25 16.05 -41.87 -0.04
C LEU A 25 15.90 -42.95 -1.12
N VAL A 26 15.44 -42.55 -2.32
CA VAL A 26 15.55 -43.40 -3.52
C VAL A 26 16.97 -43.27 -4.05
N VAL A 27 17.84 -44.23 -3.71
CA VAL A 27 19.17 -44.36 -4.32
C VAL A 27 19.00 -45.01 -5.69
N VAL A 28 18.89 -44.21 -6.73
CA VAL A 28 19.14 -44.64 -8.12
C VAL A 28 20.62 -44.46 -8.40
N ALA A 29 21.32 -45.57 -8.66
CA ALA A 29 22.69 -45.57 -9.15
C ALA A 29 22.79 -44.74 -10.45
N ARG A 30 23.40 -43.55 -10.37
CA ARG A 30 23.62 -42.67 -11.51
C ARG A 30 24.97 -43.02 -12.16
N GLY A 31 24.92 -43.59 -13.37
CA GLY A 31 26.05 -43.44 -14.31
C GLY A 31 26.26 -41.96 -14.65
N PRO A 32 27.42 -41.57 -15.22
CA PRO A 32 27.70 -40.19 -15.58
C PRO A 32 26.76 -39.76 -16.72
N VAL A 33 25.66 -39.09 -16.37
CA VAL A 33 24.75 -38.46 -17.34
C VAL A 33 25.39 -37.14 -17.79
N PRO A 34 25.52 -36.88 -19.10
CA PRO A 34 26.13 -35.65 -19.61
C PRO A 34 25.35 -34.41 -19.16
N ARG A 35 26.06 -33.30 -18.88
CA ARG A 35 25.50 -31.99 -18.53
C ARG A 35 24.47 -31.54 -19.59
N ARG A 36 23.18 -31.61 -19.26
CA ARG A 36 22.08 -30.98 -20.02
C ARG A 36 21.80 -29.61 -19.42
N GLU A 37 22.61 -28.63 -19.76
CA GLU A 37 22.41 -27.20 -19.44
C GLU A 37 21.71 -26.29 -20.50
N PRO A 38 21.16 -26.72 -21.67
CA PRO A 38 20.49 -25.78 -22.59
C PRO A 38 18.98 -25.50 -22.42
N VAL A 39 18.23 -26.28 -21.62
CA VAL A 39 16.75 -26.34 -21.76
C VAL A 39 16.01 -25.08 -21.32
N VAL A 40 16.33 -24.52 -20.14
CA VAL A 40 15.60 -23.36 -19.58
C VAL A 40 15.87 -22.06 -20.36
N ALA A 41 17.14 -21.81 -20.70
CA ALA A 41 17.51 -20.63 -21.48
C ALA A 41 16.87 -20.67 -22.88
N GLN A 42 16.77 -21.85 -23.47
CA GLN A 42 16.06 -22.06 -24.73
C GLN A 42 14.55 -21.82 -24.58
N GLU A 43 13.90 -22.34 -23.54
CA GLU A 43 12.47 -22.12 -23.29
C GLU A 43 12.15 -20.62 -23.15
N PHE A 44 12.96 -19.87 -22.38
CA PHE A 44 12.78 -18.43 -22.18
C PHE A 44 13.03 -17.62 -23.47
N ALA A 45 14.04 -18.00 -24.26
CA ALA A 45 14.30 -17.39 -25.55
C ALA A 45 13.15 -17.62 -26.54
N LEU A 46 12.63 -18.85 -26.60
CA LEU A 46 11.47 -19.21 -27.44
C LEU A 46 10.22 -18.45 -27.02
N GLY A 47 9.92 -18.39 -25.71
CA GLY A 47 8.79 -17.62 -25.19
C GLY A 47 8.89 -16.13 -25.54
N SER A 48 10.07 -15.53 -25.37
CA SER A 48 10.30 -14.12 -25.71
C SER A 48 10.13 -13.85 -27.21
N GLN A 49 10.71 -14.67 -28.08
CA GLN A 49 10.56 -14.56 -29.53
C GLN A 49 9.12 -14.73 -29.98
N TRP A 50 8.39 -15.67 -29.36
CA TRP A 50 6.98 -15.89 -29.61
C TRP A 50 6.15 -14.66 -29.23
N ALA A 51 6.36 -14.08 -28.04
CA ALA A 51 5.67 -12.86 -27.61
C ALA A 51 5.91 -11.68 -28.57
N ASP A 52 7.15 -11.50 -29.00
CA ASP A 52 7.51 -10.46 -29.98
C ASP A 52 6.89 -10.71 -31.36
N SER A 53 6.65 -11.97 -31.73
CA SER A 53 5.93 -12.33 -32.96
C SER A 53 4.45 -11.94 -32.87
N VAL A 54 3.78 -12.24 -31.75
CA VAL A 54 2.38 -11.90 -31.49
C VAL A 54 2.17 -10.40 -31.56
N GLU A 55 2.99 -9.62 -30.85
CA GLU A 55 2.90 -8.16 -30.83
C GLU A 55 3.14 -7.54 -32.22
N ARG A 56 4.09 -8.09 -33.00
CA ARG A 56 4.37 -7.61 -34.37
C ARG A 56 3.24 -7.91 -35.33
N VAL A 57 2.62 -9.09 -35.25
CA VAL A 57 1.49 -9.47 -36.09
C VAL A 57 0.29 -8.57 -35.81
N LEU A 58 -0.09 -8.42 -34.53
CA LEU A 58 -1.21 -7.56 -34.14
C LEU A 58 -1.00 -6.09 -34.52
N ALA A 59 0.23 -5.58 -34.45
CA ALA A 59 0.52 -4.20 -34.85
C ALA A 59 0.32 -3.91 -36.35
N ARG A 60 0.26 -4.95 -37.20
CA ARG A 60 0.10 -4.83 -38.66
C ARG A 60 -1.28 -5.24 -39.16
N GLN A 61 -2.07 -5.93 -38.35
CA GLN A 61 -3.37 -6.46 -38.74
C GLN A 61 -4.49 -5.43 -38.59
N SER A 62 -5.51 -5.56 -39.43
CA SER A 62 -6.78 -4.85 -39.23
C SER A 62 -7.54 -5.48 -38.04
N PRO A 63 -8.37 -4.73 -37.30
CA PRO A 63 -9.13 -5.27 -36.18
C PRO A 63 -9.99 -6.50 -36.51
N ARG A 64 -10.44 -6.62 -37.77
CA ARG A 64 -11.30 -7.73 -38.22
C ARG A 64 -10.55 -9.04 -38.41
N ASP A 65 -9.24 -8.96 -38.60
CA ASP A 65 -8.36 -10.12 -38.89
C ASP A 65 -7.55 -10.55 -37.66
N MET A 66 -7.71 -9.86 -36.53
CA MET A 66 -6.99 -10.17 -35.29
C MET A 66 -7.54 -11.43 -34.65
N ASP A 67 -6.66 -12.41 -34.41
CA ASP A 67 -6.99 -13.61 -33.66
C ASP A 67 -7.28 -13.26 -32.18
N PRO A 68 -8.44 -13.67 -31.62
CA PRO A 68 -8.78 -13.40 -30.22
C PRO A 68 -7.77 -13.95 -29.21
N GLY A 69 -7.18 -15.12 -29.47
CA GLY A 69 -6.18 -15.72 -28.58
C GLY A 69 -4.87 -14.93 -28.55
N ALA A 70 -4.43 -14.44 -29.70
CA ALA A 70 -3.30 -13.52 -29.83
C ALA A 70 -3.55 -12.20 -29.10
N VAL A 71 -4.76 -11.62 -29.23
CA VAL A 71 -5.14 -10.39 -28.53
C VAL A 71 -5.14 -10.58 -27.01
N MET A 72 -5.71 -11.69 -26.52
CA MET A 72 -5.66 -12.01 -25.09
C MET A 72 -4.23 -12.24 -24.61
N SER A 73 -3.38 -12.90 -25.41
CA SER A 73 -1.96 -13.07 -25.08
C SER A 73 -1.24 -11.72 -24.95
N ALA A 74 -1.47 -10.80 -25.89
CA ALA A 74 -0.92 -9.44 -25.83
C ALA A 74 -1.48 -8.64 -24.63
N LEU A 75 -2.74 -8.87 -24.24
CA LEU A 75 -3.31 -8.27 -23.04
C LEU A 75 -2.58 -8.73 -21.76
N TYR A 76 -2.25 -10.02 -21.62
CA TYR A 76 -1.44 -10.51 -20.49
C TYR A 76 -0.03 -9.92 -20.47
N LEU A 77 0.61 -9.76 -21.63
CA LEU A 77 1.91 -9.12 -21.74
C LEU A 77 1.85 -7.63 -21.38
N GLU A 78 0.78 -6.92 -21.75
CA GLU A 78 0.58 -5.52 -21.35
C GLU A 78 0.25 -5.41 -19.85
N ARG A 79 -0.50 -6.35 -19.27
CA ARG A 79 -0.71 -6.45 -17.82
C ARG A 79 0.61 -6.62 -17.08
N LEU A 80 1.47 -7.54 -17.53
CA LEU A 80 2.82 -7.74 -17.00
C LEU A 80 3.63 -6.44 -17.07
N ARG A 81 3.64 -5.81 -18.24
CA ARG A 81 4.39 -4.57 -18.49
C ARG A 81 3.91 -3.45 -17.58
N LEU A 82 2.62 -3.32 -17.31
CA LEU A 82 2.04 -2.27 -16.47
C LEU A 82 2.07 -2.60 -14.97
N GLY A 83 2.47 -3.82 -14.60
CA GLY A 83 2.43 -4.28 -13.20
C GLY A 83 1.02 -4.52 -12.67
N VAL A 84 0.07 -4.85 -13.56
CA VAL A 84 -1.32 -5.18 -13.20
C VAL A 84 -1.40 -6.67 -12.89
N GLY A 85 -1.06 -7.00 -11.64
CA GLY A 85 -0.94 -8.37 -11.13
C GLY A 85 0.51 -8.85 -11.08
N SER A 86 0.82 -9.73 -10.13
CA SER A 86 2.13 -10.39 -10.01
C SER A 86 2.42 -11.26 -11.24
N PRO A 87 3.65 -11.27 -11.80
CA PRO A 87 4.03 -12.16 -12.90
C PRO A 87 3.69 -13.62 -12.64
N PHE A 88 3.87 -14.08 -11.39
CA PHE A 88 3.60 -15.47 -11.02
C PHE A 88 2.10 -15.77 -10.95
N ARG A 89 1.29 -14.79 -10.52
CA ARG A 89 -0.17 -14.87 -10.62
C ARG A 89 -0.65 -14.83 -12.07
N LEU A 90 0.00 -14.04 -12.94
CA LEU A 90 -0.30 -14.03 -14.37
C LEU A 90 -0.01 -15.39 -15.02
N VAL A 91 1.08 -16.05 -14.65
CA VAL A 91 1.37 -17.44 -15.09
C VAL A 91 0.26 -18.40 -14.68
N ASP A 92 -0.22 -18.33 -13.43
CA ASP A 92 -1.34 -19.16 -12.95
C ASP A 92 -2.64 -18.91 -13.76
N TYR A 93 -2.96 -17.65 -14.08
CA TYR A 93 -4.07 -17.33 -14.97
C TYR A 93 -3.89 -17.91 -16.37
N VAL A 94 -2.75 -17.64 -17.00
CA VAL A 94 -2.46 -18.02 -18.40
C VAL A 94 -2.56 -19.52 -18.62
N LEU A 95 -2.06 -20.32 -17.67
CA LEU A 95 -2.09 -21.79 -17.79
C LEU A 95 -3.51 -22.36 -17.82
N ARG A 96 -4.50 -21.62 -17.28
CA ARG A 96 -5.90 -22.04 -17.18
C ARG A 96 -6.85 -21.31 -18.11
N ASP A 97 -6.40 -20.24 -18.76
CA ASP A 97 -7.28 -19.35 -19.51
C ASP A 97 -7.83 -20.00 -20.79
N PRO A 98 -9.16 -20.23 -20.90
CA PRO A 98 -9.77 -20.85 -22.08
C PRO A 98 -9.73 -19.96 -23.33
N LEU A 99 -9.54 -18.64 -23.19
CA LEU A 99 -9.40 -17.75 -24.35
C LEU A 99 -8.01 -17.80 -24.98
N ILE A 100 -7.03 -18.45 -24.31
CA ILE A 100 -5.71 -18.70 -24.88
C ILE A 100 -5.67 -20.17 -25.36
N PRO A 101 -5.33 -20.41 -26.64
CA PRO A 101 -5.15 -21.76 -27.15
C PRO A 101 -4.13 -22.53 -26.32
N GLU A 102 -4.42 -23.80 -26.02
CA GLU A 102 -3.59 -24.66 -25.16
C GLU A 102 -2.10 -24.67 -25.55
N PRO A 103 -1.71 -24.77 -26.85
CA PRO A 103 -0.29 -24.72 -27.24
C PRO A 103 0.40 -23.38 -26.91
N SER A 104 -0.37 -22.28 -26.89
CA SER A 104 0.14 -20.93 -26.65
C SER A 104 0.30 -20.61 -25.17
N ARG A 105 -0.42 -21.30 -24.26
CA ARG A 105 -0.39 -21.01 -22.82
C ARG A 105 1.02 -21.17 -22.24
N ARG A 106 1.70 -22.26 -22.58
CA ARG A 106 3.06 -22.52 -22.09
C ARG A 106 4.06 -21.51 -22.65
N MET A 107 3.95 -21.16 -23.94
CA MET A 107 4.79 -20.14 -24.57
C MET A 107 4.59 -18.76 -23.92
N LEU A 108 3.34 -18.39 -23.60
CA LEU A 108 3.02 -17.14 -22.91
C LEU A 108 3.53 -17.14 -21.46
N ALA A 109 3.39 -18.26 -20.73
CA ALA A 109 3.97 -18.39 -19.39
C ALA A 109 5.50 -18.24 -19.41
N ALA A 110 6.18 -18.90 -20.36
CA ALA A 110 7.62 -18.75 -20.58
C ALA A 110 7.99 -17.29 -20.91
N ALA A 111 7.21 -16.63 -21.78
CA ALA A 111 7.41 -15.22 -22.13
C ALA A 111 7.26 -14.29 -20.93
N ILE A 112 6.28 -14.55 -20.04
CA ILE A 112 6.09 -13.77 -18.81
C ILE A 112 7.31 -13.89 -17.90
N LEU A 113 7.81 -15.12 -17.66
CA LEU A 113 9.00 -15.33 -16.83
C LEU A 113 10.25 -14.70 -17.45
N ALA A 114 10.46 -14.89 -18.76
CA ALA A 114 11.61 -14.33 -19.47
C ALA A 114 11.60 -12.79 -19.46
N ARG A 115 10.45 -12.16 -19.73
CA ARG A 115 10.31 -10.70 -19.64
C ARG A 115 10.43 -10.22 -18.20
N THR A 116 10.00 -10.99 -17.20
CA THR A 116 10.20 -10.62 -15.80
C THR A 116 11.70 -10.63 -15.46
N GLN A 117 12.42 -11.68 -15.82
CA GLN A 117 13.87 -11.79 -15.62
C GLN A 117 14.65 -10.64 -16.31
N ALA A 118 14.24 -10.26 -17.51
CA ALA A 118 14.86 -9.18 -18.26
C ALA A 118 14.52 -7.76 -17.75
N GLY A 119 13.69 -7.64 -16.71
CA GLY A 119 13.18 -6.33 -16.30
C GLY A 119 12.28 -5.72 -17.38
N ALA A 120 11.27 -6.44 -17.85
CA ALA A 120 10.23 -5.89 -18.73
C ALA A 120 8.85 -5.85 -18.05
N ALA A 121 8.77 -6.26 -16.78
CA ALA A 121 7.58 -6.16 -15.93
C ALA A 121 7.53 -4.83 -15.16
N TYR A 122 6.34 -4.42 -14.68
CA TYR A 122 6.14 -3.28 -13.77
C TYR A 122 6.69 -1.92 -14.26
N ALA A 123 6.72 -1.70 -15.57
CA ALA A 123 7.12 -0.43 -16.16
C ALA A 123 6.05 0.64 -15.92
N THR A 124 6.34 1.53 -14.96
CA THR A 124 5.45 2.66 -14.63
C THR A 124 5.20 3.53 -15.87
N PRO A 125 3.94 3.97 -16.12
CA PRO A 125 3.64 4.87 -17.24
C PRO A 125 4.40 6.20 -17.14
N PRO A 126 5.26 6.57 -18.11
CA PRO A 126 5.95 7.86 -18.10
C PRO A 126 4.98 9.05 -18.06
N GLU A 127 3.77 8.88 -18.61
CA GLU A 127 2.74 9.92 -18.61
C GLU A 127 2.28 10.25 -17.18
N ALA A 128 2.15 9.26 -16.29
CA ALA A 128 1.83 9.50 -14.88
C ALA A 128 2.98 10.21 -14.15
N MET A 129 4.22 9.82 -14.47
CA MET A 129 5.43 10.35 -13.85
C MET A 129 5.71 11.81 -14.21
N SER A 130 5.16 12.30 -15.32
CA SER A 130 5.23 13.72 -15.69
C SER A 130 4.63 14.64 -14.61
N LEU A 131 3.70 14.14 -13.78
CA LEU A 131 3.07 14.87 -12.68
C LEU A 131 4.02 15.13 -11.49
N LEU A 132 5.20 14.48 -11.47
CA LEU A 132 6.25 14.69 -10.47
C LEU A 132 7.02 15.99 -10.70
N ALA A 133 7.13 16.42 -11.96
CA ALA A 133 7.93 17.58 -12.32
C ALA A 133 7.26 18.88 -11.87
N VAL A 134 8.05 19.84 -11.37
CA VAL A 134 7.56 21.18 -11.00
C VAL A 134 7.16 21.98 -12.24
N ARG A 135 7.87 21.78 -13.35
CA ARG A 135 7.63 22.39 -14.65
C ARG A 135 7.36 21.30 -15.67
N SER A 136 6.44 21.57 -16.60
CA SER A 136 6.22 20.68 -17.74
C SER A 136 7.46 20.71 -18.62
N MET A 137 8.21 19.62 -18.62
CA MET A 137 9.37 19.41 -19.49
C MET A 137 9.20 18.07 -20.19
N ASP A 138 9.63 18.01 -21.45
CA ASP A 138 9.67 16.77 -22.18
C ASP A 138 10.59 15.77 -21.45
N GLU A 139 10.25 14.48 -21.53
CA GLU A 139 10.99 13.36 -20.92
C GLU A 139 11.08 13.31 -19.38
N ALA A 140 10.65 14.34 -18.63
CA ALA A 140 10.77 14.35 -17.17
C ALA A 140 10.14 13.11 -16.50
N GLY A 141 9.00 12.64 -17.01
CA GLY A 141 8.37 11.41 -16.53
C GLY A 141 9.19 10.15 -16.79
N LEU A 142 9.85 10.06 -17.95
CA LEU A 142 10.73 8.95 -18.29
C LEU A 142 11.98 8.95 -17.40
N ALA A 143 12.56 10.13 -17.15
CA ALA A 143 13.75 10.28 -16.32
C ALA A 143 13.49 9.90 -14.86
N HIS A 144 12.37 10.34 -14.26
CA HIS A 144 11.98 9.92 -12.91
C HIS A 144 11.73 8.42 -12.82
N ARG A 145 11.09 7.82 -13.84
CA ARG A 145 10.89 6.36 -13.89
C ARG A 145 12.23 5.62 -13.88
N GLN A 146 13.13 5.95 -14.81
CA GLN A 146 14.43 5.29 -14.91
C GLN A 146 15.28 5.48 -13.66
N PHE A 147 15.18 6.65 -13.03
CA PHE A 147 15.83 6.89 -11.74
C PHE A 147 15.34 5.93 -10.64
N MET A 148 14.03 5.77 -10.47
CA MET A 148 13.48 4.84 -9.47
C MET A 148 13.81 3.39 -9.78
N GLU A 149 13.66 2.98 -11.05
CA GLU A 149 13.97 1.62 -11.51
C GLU A 149 15.44 1.27 -11.27
N ALA A 150 16.37 2.15 -11.65
CA ALA A 150 17.80 1.92 -11.43
C ALA A 150 18.16 1.80 -9.95
N VAL A 151 17.66 2.70 -9.10
CA VAL A 151 17.93 2.66 -7.65
C VAL A 151 17.40 1.37 -7.01
N ALA A 152 16.22 0.90 -7.43
CA ALA A 152 15.63 -0.34 -6.89
C ALA A 152 16.37 -1.59 -7.38
N GLU A 153 16.77 -1.63 -8.65
CA GLU A 153 17.46 -2.79 -9.26
C GLU A 153 18.92 -2.92 -8.81
N GLU A 154 19.66 -1.81 -8.71
CA GLU A 154 21.08 -1.79 -8.33
C GLU A 154 21.30 -2.02 -6.83
N SER A 155 20.28 -1.78 -5.99
CA SER A 155 20.38 -1.94 -4.54
C SER A 155 20.36 -3.40 -4.13
N GLU A 156 21.29 -3.84 -3.27
CA GLU A 156 21.28 -5.18 -2.66
C GLU A 156 19.98 -5.48 -1.92
N SER A 157 19.34 -4.47 -1.32
CA SER A 157 18.03 -4.57 -0.67
C SER A 157 17.00 -3.66 -1.36
N PRO A 158 16.02 -4.22 -2.09
CA PRO A 158 14.91 -3.46 -2.67
C PRO A 158 14.07 -2.74 -1.62
N ARG A 159 14.06 -3.26 -0.37
CA ARG A 159 13.40 -2.60 0.76
C ARG A 159 14.14 -1.33 1.19
N VAL A 160 15.46 -1.37 1.28
CA VAL A 160 16.29 -0.18 1.56
C VAL A 160 16.12 0.88 0.46
N ALA A 161 16.15 0.47 -0.80
CA ALA A 161 15.93 1.37 -1.93
C ALA A 161 14.55 2.03 -1.88
N GLU A 162 13.49 1.26 -1.62
CA GLU A 162 12.13 1.77 -1.44
C GLU A 162 12.07 2.83 -0.32
N LEU A 163 12.62 2.53 0.86
CA LEU A 163 12.63 3.45 1.99
C LEU A 163 13.39 4.74 1.65
N ALA A 164 14.57 4.61 1.03
CA ALA A 164 15.41 5.74 0.64
C ALA A 164 14.72 6.63 -0.40
N LEU A 165 14.06 6.05 -1.41
CA LEU A 165 13.30 6.78 -2.42
C LEU A 165 12.07 7.47 -1.82
N ARG A 166 11.32 6.80 -0.93
CA ARG A 166 10.17 7.41 -0.24
C ARG A 166 10.63 8.63 0.57
N LEU A 167 11.75 8.52 1.28
CA LEU A 167 12.37 9.64 2.00
C LEU A 167 12.83 10.75 1.04
N ALA A 168 13.53 10.41 -0.04
CA ALA A 168 14.07 11.36 -1.02
C ALA A 168 12.96 12.18 -1.69
N TYR A 169 11.88 11.55 -2.13
CA TYR A 169 10.75 12.27 -2.72
C TYR A 169 9.99 13.12 -1.69
N THR A 170 9.89 12.66 -0.45
CA THR A 170 9.29 13.46 0.64
C THR A 170 10.13 14.71 0.94
N VAL A 171 11.45 14.56 1.04
CA VAL A 171 12.41 15.65 1.24
C VAL A 171 12.43 16.59 0.02
N GLY A 172 12.43 16.05 -1.19
CA GLY A 172 12.38 16.80 -2.45
C GLY A 172 11.10 17.63 -2.61
N THR A 173 9.95 17.14 -2.13
CA THR A 173 8.73 17.95 -2.08
C THR A 173 8.87 19.11 -1.09
N ALA A 174 9.51 18.88 0.05
CA ALA A 174 9.71 19.91 1.07
C ALA A 174 10.65 21.04 0.60
N SER A 175 11.70 20.71 -0.16
CA SER A 175 12.62 21.68 -0.80
C SER A 175 12.01 22.37 -2.02
N GLY A 176 10.97 21.80 -2.62
CA GLY A 176 10.37 22.27 -3.87
C GLY A 176 11.14 21.84 -5.12
N SER A 177 11.92 20.76 -5.02
CA SER A 177 12.63 20.14 -6.16
C SER A 177 11.66 19.30 -7.02
N VAL A 178 10.61 18.75 -6.40
CA VAL A 178 9.52 18.06 -7.08
C VAL A 178 8.17 18.70 -6.73
N SER A 179 7.15 18.38 -7.52
CA SER A 179 5.77 18.86 -7.34
C SER A 179 5.20 18.51 -5.95
N HIS A 180 4.23 19.30 -5.48
CA HIS A 180 3.47 18.98 -4.26
C HIS A 180 2.65 17.68 -4.39
N ARG A 181 2.36 17.25 -5.63
CA ARG A 181 1.70 15.96 -5.92
C ARG A 181 2.66 14.79 -5.88
N ALA A 182 3.96 15.06 -5.83
CA ALA A 182 4.99 14.04 -5.96
C ALA A 182 4.91 12.92 -4.91
N PRO A 183 4.62 13.16 -3.62
CA PRO A 183 4.56 12.06 -2.66
C PRO A 183 3.50 11.02 -3.03
N ALA A 184 2.33 11.44 -3.51
CA ALA A 184 1.26 10.52 -3.91
C ALA A 184 1.61 9.71 -5.17
N VAL A 185 2.14 10.39 -6.20
CA VAL A 185 2.51 9.74 -7.48
C VAL A 185 3.75 8.85 -7.32
N ALA A 186 4.78 9.36 -6.64
CA ALA A 186 6.04 8.65 -6.45
C ALA A 186 5.86 7.42 -5.57
N LEU A 187 4.99 7.47 -4.55
CA LEU A 187 4.74 6.31 -3.69
C LEU A 187 4.35 5.07 -4.50
N ALA A 188 3.42 5.23 -5.46
CA ALA A 188 2.98 4.12 -6.29
C ALA A 188 4.07 3.64 -7.26
N ALA A 189 4.82 4.56 -7.87
CA ALA A 189 5.91 4.24 -8.78
C ALA A 189 7.10 3.55 -8.08
N ILE A 190 7.44 3.98 -6.86
CA ILE A 190 8.46 3.35 -6.02
C ILE A 190 8.04 1.93 -5.65
N ALA A 191 6.76 1.72 -5.29
CA ALA A 191 6.24 0.39 -5.01
C ALA A 191 6.37 -0.54 -6.23
N GLN A 192 6.01 -0.07 -7.43
CA GLN A 192 6.21 -0.85 -8.66
C GLN A 192 7.69 -1.13 -8.95
N SER A 193 8.58 -0.15 -8.75
CA SER A 193 10.02 -0.31 -8.96
C SER A 193 10.63 -1.35 -8.01
N ARG A 194 10.18 -1.39 -6.75
CA ARG A 194 10.55 -2.45 -5.80
C ARG A 194 10.01 -3.81 -6.26
N ASP A 195 8.73 -3.87 -6.61
CA ASP A 195 8.09 -5.13 -6.98
C ASP A 195 8.74 -5.73 -8.25
N ARG A 196 9.17 -4.87 -9.18
CA ARG A 196 10.01 -5.24 -10.33
C ARG A 196 11.32 -5.91 -9.92
N ALA A 197 12.10 -5.26 -9.05
CA ALA A 197 13.39 -5.78 -8.60
C ALA A 197 13.23 -7.10 -7.83
N LEU A 198 12.16 -7.25 -7.04
CA LEU A 198 11.85 -8.50 -6.35
C LEU A 198 11.43 -9.60 -7.32
N ALA A 199 10.58 -9.29 -8.30
CA ALA A 199 10.12 -10.26 -9.28
C ALA A 199 11.28 -10.81 -10.13
N MET A 200 12.25 -9.96 -10.50
CA MET A 200 13.48 -10.39 -11.20
C MET A 200 14.24 -11.43 -10.36
N ARG A 201 14.50 -11.13 -9.09
CA ARG A 201 15.20 -12.03 -8.16
C ARG A 201 14.44 -13.33 -7.89
N ASP A 202 13.11 -13.22 -7.78
CA ASP A 202 12.23 -14.37 -7.60
C ASP A 202 12.29 -15.31 -8.83
N VAL A 203 12.40 -14.78 -10.05
CA VAL A 203 12.61 -15.61 -11.25
C VAL A 203 13.99 -16.26 -11.25
N ASP A 204 15.05 -15.54 -10.88
CA ASP A 204 16.39 -16.13 -10.78
C ASP A 204 16.42 -17.27 -9.75
N ALA A 205 15.85 -17.04 -8.56
CA ALA A 205 15.72 -18.08 -7.53
C ALA A 205 14.87 -19.27 -7.99
N LEU A 206 13.78 -19.01 -8.72
CA LEU A 206 12.94 -20.06 -9.29
C LEU A 206 13.70 -20.93 -10.29
N VAL A 207 14.50 -20.31 -11.17
CA VAL A 207 15.32 -20.99 -12.17
C VAL A 207 16.41 -21.82 -11.51
N ASP A 208 17.06 -21.29 -10.47
CA ASP A 208 18.11 -22.04 -9.75
C ASP A 208 17.54 -23.25 -9.00
N GLU A 209 16.37 -23.11 -8.38
CA GLU A 209 15.66 -24.25 -7.78
C GLU A 209 15.24 -25.27 -8.84
N ALA A 210 14.66 -24.82 -9.96
CA ALA A 210 14.25 -25.66 -11.08
C ALA A 210 15.42 -26.53 -11.57
N ARG A 211 16.61 -25.92 -11.74
CA ARG A 211 17.84 -26.63 -12.09
C ARG A 211 18.24 -27.67 -11.04
N SER A 212 18.19 -27.30 -9.76
CA SER A 212 18.57 -28.18 -8.66
C SER A 212 17.65 -29.41 -8.54
N GLN A 213 16.35 -29.23 -8.76
CA GLN A 213 15.32 -30.27 -8.67
C GLN A 213 15.07 -31.00 -9.99
N ARG A 214 15.65 -30.52 -11.10
CA ARG A 214 15.39 -31.01 -12.47
C ARG A 214 13.91 -30.92 -12.87
N LEU A 215 13.29 -29.81 -12.52
CA LEU A 215 11.91 -29.46 -12.89
C LEU A 215 11.92 -28.28 -13.86
N GLU A 216 10.81 -28.08 -14.56
CA GLU A 216 10.64 -26.89 -15.41
C GLU A 216 10.20 -25.69 -14.56
N PRO A 217 10.75 -24.48 -14.76
CA PRO A 217 10.40 -23.31 -13.93
C PRO A 217 8.89 -23.00 -13.90
N ILE A 218 8.20 -23.19 -15.03
CA ILE A 218 6.74 -22.97 -15.14
C ILE A 218 5.95 -23.90 -14.21
N GLU A 219 6.41 -25.15 -14.03
CA GLU A 219 5.76 -26.15 -13.18
C GLU A 219 5.98 -25.88 -11.68
N LEU A 220 7.08 -25.19 -11.34
CA LEU A 220 7.34 -24.76 -9.97
C LEU A 220 6.50 -23.56 -9.54
N VAL A 221 6.02 -22.73 -10.46
CA VAL A 221 5.26 -21.51 -10.12
C VAL A 221 4.04 -21.81 -9.23
N PRO A 222 3.11 -22.74 -9.60
CA PRO A 222 1.97 -23.05 -8.74
C PRO A 222 2.36 -23.53 -7.34
N LEU A 223 3.44 -24.33 -7.24
CA LEU A 223 3.95 -24.87 -5.97
C LEU A 223 4.53 -23.77 -5.07
N TRP A 224 5.33 -22.87 -5.66
CA TRP A 224 5.91 -21.73 -4.95
C TRP A 224 4.86 -20.72 -4.52
N ARG A 225 3.82 -20.48 -5.32
CA ARG A 225 2.68 -19.65 -4.92
C ARG A 225 1.89 -20.27 -3.77
N ALA A 226 1.56 -21.56 -3.86
CA ALA A 226 0.85 -22.27 -2.81
C ALA A 226 1.60 -22.26 -1.46
N SER A 227 2.93 -22.28 -1.51
CA SER A 227 3.82 -22.19 -0.34
C SER A 227 4.28 -20.76 0.00
N ARG A 228 3.79 -19.73 -0.72
CA ARG A 228 4.10 -18.30 -0.50
C ARG A 228 5.61 -17.99 -0.50
N ARG A 229 6.34 -18.61 -1.43
CA ARG A 229 7.80 -18.45 -1.55
C ARG A 229 8.23 -17.17 -2.27
N PHE A 230 7.42 -16.65 -3.18
CA PHE A 230 7.74 -15.44 -3.94
C PHE A 230 7.77 -14.19 -3.06
N ALA A 231 8.92 -13.52 -3.00
CA ALA A 231 9.12 -12.33 -2.19
C ALA A 231 8.28 -11.14 -2.69
N VAL A 232 8.05 -11.02 -4.00
CA VAL A 232 7.20 -9.96 -4.58
C VAL A 232 5.74 -10.08 -4.14
N GLU A 233 5.26 -11.29 -3.82
CA GLU A 233 3.89 -11.55 -3.35
C GLU A 233 3.75 -11.49 -1.83
N ARG A 234 4.83 -11.17 -1.09
CA ARG A 234 4.79 -11.10 0.38
C ARG A 234 4.27 -9.75 0.89
N PRO A 235 3.50 -9.76 2.00
CA PRO A 235 3.02 -8.54 2.63
C PRO A 235 4.15 -7.68 3.22
N LEU A 236 3.89 -6.37 3.29
CA LEU A 236 4.86 -5.33 3.68
C LEU A 236 4.45 -4.55 4.95
N VAL A 237 3.52 -5.09 5.72
CA VAL A 237 2.95 -4.41 6.90
C VAL A 237 3.97 -4.25 8.03
N ASP A 238 4.98 -5.11 8.09
CA ASP A 238 6.01 -5.08 9.13
C ASP A 238 6.82 -3.76 9.11
N PRO A 239 7.10 -3.18 10.28
CA PRO A 239 7.99 -2.04 10.39
C PRO A 239 9.38 -2.37 9.82
N PRO A 240 10.06 -1.38 9.19
CA PRO A 240 11.41 -1.61 8.69
C PRO A 240 12.40 -1.89 9.84
N LEU A 241 13.37 -2.76 9.55
CA LEU A 241 14.47 -3.05 10.47
C LEU A 241 15.32 -1.79 10.69
N PRO A 242 15.94 -1.61 11.87
CA PRO A 242 16.82 -0.47 12.14
C PRO A 242 17.95 -0.33 11.12
N ASP A 243 18.57 -1.45 10.72
CA ASP A 243 19.66 -1.46 9.75
C ASP A 243 19.20 -1.03 8.35
N ASP A 244 17.98 -1.41 7.96
CA ASP A 244 17.38 -0.97 6.69
C ASP A 244 17.13 0.54 6.69
N GLU A 245 16.63 1.09 7.80
CA GLU A 245 16.44 2.53 7.94
C GLU A 245 17.77 3.29 7.91
N ALA A 246 18.80 2.78 8.59
CA ALA A 246 20.12 3.37 8.59
C ALA A 246 20.75 3.36 7.19
N ALA A 247 20.63 2.25 6.46
CA ALA A 247 21.07 2.15 5.08
C ALA A 247 20.32 3.12 4.17
N ALA A 248 19.00 3.26 4.34
CA ALA A 248 18.19 4.19 3.56
C ALA A 248 18.60 5.65 3.79
N VAL A 249 18.88 6.04 5.03
CA VAL A 249 19.36 7.39 5.36
C VAL A 249 20.75 7.66 4.77
N ARG A 250 21.64 6.67 4.73
CA ARG A 250 22.97 6.83 4.09
C ARG A 250 22.87 7.12 2.59
N LEU A 251 21.87 6.57 1.90
CA LEU A 251 21.63 6.82 0.48
C LEU A 251 20.97 8.20 0.22
N LEU A 252 20.26 8.74 1.22
CA LEU A 252 19.38 9.89 1.05
C LEU A 252 20.05 11.14 0.45
N PRO A 253 21.25 11.58 0.89
CA PRO A 253 21.89 12.78 0.30
C PRO A 253 22.16 12.65 -1.20
N ALA A 254 22.64 11.48 -1.64
CA ALA A 254 22.93 11.22 -3.05
C ALA A 254 21.65 11.20 -3.90
N LEU A 255 20.58 10.59 -3.36
CA LEU A 255 19.27 10.56 -4.03
C LEU A 255 18.64 11.96 -4.14
N VAL A 256 18.74 12.78 -3.09
CA VAL A 256 18.24 14.17 -3.13
C VAL A 256 19.01 15.02 -4.14
N ALA A 257 20.35 14.94 -4.14
CA ALA A 257 21.16 15.65 -5.13
C ALA A 257 20.80 15.24 -6.57
N ARG A 258 20.50 13.95 -6.78
CA ARG A 258 20.05 13.45 -8.08
C ARG A 258 18.65 13.96 -8.45
N LEU A 259 17.73 14.03 -7.50
CA LEU A 259 16.40 14.65 -7.72
C LEU A 259 16.52 16.13 -8.08
N ASP A 260 17.40 16.87 -7.43
CA ASP A 260 17.69 18.27 -7.76
C ASP A 260 18.20 18.38 -9.21
N SER A 261 19.12 17.50 -9.62
CA SER A 261 19.62 17.48 -11.01
C SER A 261 18.52 17.18 -12.04
N LEU A 262 17.59 16.26 -11.74
CA LEU A 262 16.45 15.95 -12.62
C LEU A 262 15.49 17.13 -12.76
N ALA A 263 15.36 17.95 -11.72
CA ALA A 263 14.52 19.14 -11.75
C ALA A 263 15.12 20.26 -12.61
N GLU A 264 16.45 20.31 -12.72
CA GLU A 264 17.19 21.29 -13.53
C GLU A 264 17.33 20.85 -15.01
N SER A 265 17.63 19.57 -15.24
CA SER A 265 17.76 18.98 -16.57
C SER A 265 17.21 17.54 -16.55
N PRO A 266 16.06 17.28 -17.18
CA PRO A 266 15.43 15.96 -17.19
C PRO A 266 16.10 14.97 -18.16
N GLU A 267 17.24 15.30 -18.77
CA GLU A 267 17.92 14.40 -19.71
C GLU A 267 18.27 13.09 -19.01
N SER A 268 17.79 11.97 -19.58
CA SER A 268 18.15 10.66 -19.07
C SER A 268 19.63 10.37 -19.32
N ARG A 269 20.40 10.25 -18.24
CA ARG A 269 21.78 9.77 -18.28
C ARG A 269 21.88 8.24 -18.32
N PHE A 270 20.75 7.53 -18.33
CA PHE A 270 20.72 6.07 -18.39
C PHE A 270 20.71 5.63 -19.84
N ALA A 271 21.58 4.67 -20.18
CA ALA A 271 21.53 4.03 -21.49
C ALA A 271 20.11 3.46 -21.72
N PRO A 272 19.46 3.75 -22.86
CA PRO A 272 18.18 3.14 -23.17
C PRO A 272 18.36 1.62 -23.20
N ARG A 273 17.73 0.93 -22.25
CA ARG A 273 17.80 -0.53 -22.20
C ARG A 273 17.12 -1.11 -23.45
N PRO A 274 17.78 -2.02 -24.19
CA PRO A 274 17.22 -2.63 -25.39
C PRO A 274 16.23 -3.73 -25.01
N ALA A 275 15.04 -3.32 -24.60
CA ALA A 275 13.82 -4.13 -24.65
C ALA A 275 12.64 -3.15 -24.66
N SER A 276 12.44 -2.44 -25.76
CA SER A 276 11.21 -1.68 -25.96
C SER A 276 10.06 -2.68 -26.15
N VAL A 277 9.51 -3.20 -25.05
CA VAL A 277 8.29 -4.00 -25.09
C VAL A 277 7.21 -3.16 -25.77
N ARG A 278 6.59 -3.70 -26.83
CA ARG A 278 5.57 -2.98 -27.56
C ARG A 278 4.34 -2.83 -26.67
N ARG A 279 3.79 -1.62 -26.63
CA ARG A 279 2.52 -1.36 -25.95
C ARG A 279 1.39 -1.97 -26.77
N LEU A 280 0.34 -2.43 -26.09
CA LEU A 280 -0.90 -2.84 -26.76
C LEU A 280 -1.51 -1.65 -27.53
N GLY A 281 -1.66 -1.80 -28.85
CA GLY A 281 -2.22 -0.76 -29.71
C GLY A 281 -3.73 -0.55 -29.50
N GLY A 282 -4.24 0.63 -29.86
CA GLY A 282 -5.64 1.01 -29.62
C GLY A 282 -6.68 0.07 -30.24
N ALA A 283 -6.44 -0.39 -31.46
CA ALA A 283 -7.29 -1.37 -32.15
C ALA A 283 -7.38 -2.71 -31.40
N ALA A 284 -6.22 -3.28 -31.02
CA ALA A 284 -6.15 -4.50 -30.25
C ALA A 284 -6.74 -4.31 -28.84
N GLY A 285 -6.55 -3.14 -28.23
CA GLY A 285 -7.16 -2.75 -26.96
C GLY A 285 -8.69 -2.70 -27.03
N ALA A 286 -9.26 -2.20 -28.12
CA ALA A 286 -10.71 -2.19 -28.32
C ALA A 286 -11.28 -3.62 -28.42
N LEU A 287 -10.65 -4.50 -29.20
CA LEU A 287 -11.06 -5.90 -29.30
C LEU A 287 -10.86 -6.65 -27.96
N ALA A 288 -9.74 -6.41 -27.26
CA ALA A 288 -9.52 -6.95 -25.92
C ALA A 288 -10.63 -6.52 -24.94
N ALA A 289 -11.06 -5.27 -24.98
CA ALA A 289 -12.13 -4.76 -24.13
C ALA A 289 -13.47 -5.48 -24.41
N GLU A 290 -13.75 -5.79 -25.68
CA GLU A 290 -14.93 -6.60 -26.05
C GLU A 290 -14.84 -8.04 -25.53
N LEU A 291 -13.68 -8.69 -25.68
CA LEU A 291 -13.46 -10.07 -25.20
C LEU A 291 -13.62 -10.15 -23.67
N VAL A 292 -13.02 -9.20 -22.95
CA VAL A 292 -13.12 -9.12 -21.48
C VAL A 292 -14.56 -8.82 -21.04
N ALA A 293 -15.28 -7.94 -21.75
CA ALA A 293 -16.68 -7.66 -21.46
C ALA A 293 -17.57 -8.91 -21.65
N ARG A 294 -17.31 -9.72 -22.68
CA ARG A 294 -18.02 -11.00 -22.92
C ARG A 294 -17.69 -12.06 -21.87
N ARG A 295 -16.42 -12.12 -21.43
CA ARG A 295 -15.99 -12.98 -20.32
C ARG A 295 -16.77 -12.66 -19.04
N ALA A 296 -17.16 -11.39 -18.86
CA ALA A 296 -18.02 -10.94 -17.78
C ALA A 296 -17.52 -11.41 -16.40
N ALA A 297 -16.26 -11.14 -16.07
CA ALA A 297 -15.70 -11.41 -14.75
C ALA A 297 -16.28 -10.47 -13.68
N PRO A 298 -16.40 -10.91 -12.42
CA PRO A 298 -16.87 -10.07 -11.33
C PRO A 298 -15.93 -8.88 -11.10
N PRO A 299 -16.46 -7.72 -10.66
CA PRO A 299 -15.63 -6.56 -10.40
C PRO A 299 -14.61 -6.82 -9.30
N GLN A 300 -13.42 -6.23 -9.44
CA GLN A 300 -12.36 -6.26 -8.45
C GLN A 300 -12.30 -4.90 -7.77
N ALA A 301 -12.39 -4.92 -6.43
CA ALA A 301 -12.46 -3.70 -5.62
C ALA A 301 -11.24 -2.78 -5.75
N PRO A 302 -9.98 -3.27 -5.82
CA PRO A 302 -8.82 -2.40 -6.04
C PRO A 302 -8.92 -1.57 -7.33
N VAL A 303 -9.53 -2.13 -8.38
CA VAL A 303 -9.77 -1.42 -9.64
C VAL A 303 -10.97 -0.49 -9.50
N THR A 304 -12.13 -1.02 -9.10
CA THR A 304 -13.38 -0.26 -9.14
C THR A 304 -13.36 0.93 -8.19
N VAL A 305 -12.83 0.76 -6.98
CA VAL A 305 -12.75 1.88 -6.02
C VAL A 305 -11.74 2.93 -6.47
N THR A 306 -10.58 2.51 -6.99
CA THR A 306 -9.60 3.46 -7.54
C THR A 306 -10.20 4.25 -8.70
N MET A 307 -10.85 3.58 -9.65
CA MET A 307 -11.47 4.25 -10.79
C MET A 307 -12.60 5.20 -10.35
N GLY A 308 -13.39 4.82 -9.35
CA GLY A 308 -14.38 5.71 -8.72
C GLY A 308 -13.74 6.94 -8.08
N GLY A 309 -12.69 6.77 -7.28
CA GLY A 309 -11.98 7.86 -6.61
C GLY A 309 -11.27 8.82 -7.55
N TYR A 310 -10.80 8.33 -8.70
CA TYR A 310 -10.15 9.13 -9.74
C TYR A 310 -11.10 9.60 -10.85
N ALA A 311 -12.40 9.27 -10.79
CA ALA A 311 -13.35 9.54 -11.87
C ALA A 311 -13.38 11.02 -12.29
N ALA A 312 -13.55 11.93 -11.32
CA ALA A 312 -13.59 13.36 -11.58
C ALA A 312 -12.26 13.88 -12.11
N PHE A 313 -11.13 13.40 -11.57
CA PHE A 313 -9.79 13.80 -12.00
C PHE A 313 -9.52 13.39 -13.46
N VAL A 314 -9.90 12.17 -13.84
CA VAL A 314 -9.71 11.64 -15.20
C VAL A 314 -10.67 12.29 -16.19
N VAL A 315 -11.97 12.38 -15.87
CA VAL A 315 -12.99 12.89 -16.80
C VAL A 315 -12.85 14.40 -17.03
N ASN A 316 -12.50 15.17 -15.99
CA ASN A 316 -12.40 16.63 -16.08
C ASN A 316 -11.03 17.13 -16.56
N ALA A 317 -10.09 16.22 -16.85
CA ALA A 317 -8.84 16.58 -17.50
C ALA A 317 -9.10 17.35 -18.81
N GLN A 318 -8.23 18.31 -19.13
CA GLN A 318 -8.38 19.16 -20.32
C GLN A 318 -8.42 18.29 -21.60
N GLY A 319 -9.26 18.68 -22.57
CA GLY A 319 -9.42 17.94 -23.82
C GLY A 319 -10.75 18.21 -24.53
N SER A 320 -10.90 17.62 -25.72
CA SER A 320 -12.13 17.70 -26.53
C SER A 320 -13.32 17.00 -25.87
N SER A 321 -14.54 17.29 -26.31
CA SER A 321 -15.76 16.61 -25.83
C SER A 321 -15.75 15.10 -26.15
N ALA A 322 -15.16 14.70 -27.29
CA ALA A 322 -14.96 13.31 -27.66
C ALA A 322 -14.01 12.60 -26.68
N LEU A 323 -12.88 13.23 -26.35
CA LEU A 323 -11.92 12.68 -25.40
C LEU A 323 -12.50 12.59 -23.98
N ARG A 324 -13.31 13.58 -23.56
CA ARG A 324 -14.06 13.51 -22.30
C ARG A 324 -14.98 12.29 -22.26
N ARG A 325 -15.73 12.01 -23.34
CA ARG A 325 -16.56 10.80 -23.43
C ARG A 325 -15.74 9.52 -23.36
N ALA A 326 -14.61 9.45 -24.06
CA ALA A 326 -13.71 8.29 -24.00
C ALA A 326 -13.18 8.04 -22.58
N ARG A 327 -12.79 9.10 -21.86
CA ARG A 327 -12.39 9.05 -20.44
C ARG A 327 -13.52 8.59 -19.52
N SER A 328 -14.75 9.08 -19.73
CA SER A 328 -15.93 8.61 -18.99
C SER A 328 -16.17 7.11 -19.20
N LEU A 329 -16.03 6.61 -20.43
CA LEU A 329 -16.16 5.19 -20.73
C LEU A 329 -15.06 4.36 -20.08
N PHE A 330 -13.80 4.80 -20.14
CA PHE A 330 -12.68 4.16 -19.46
C PHE A 330 -12.97 4.01 -17.95
N VAL A 331 -13.37 5.09 -17.29
CA VAL A 331 -13.73 5.09 -15.86
C VAL A 331 -14.92 4.17 -15.58
N ALA A 332 -15.91 4.11 -16.47
CA ALA A 332 -17.11 3.30 -16.27
C ALA A 332 -16.89 1.79 -16.52
N ARG A 333 -15.95 1.43 -17.41
CA ARG A 333 -15.77 0.04 -17.88
C ARG A 333 -14.57 -0.67 -17.24
N ALA A 334 -13.58 0.07 -16.76
CA ALA A 334 -12.49 -0.49 -15.97
C ALA A 334 -13.00 -0.97 -14.60
N ARG A 335 -13.25 -2.28 -14.49
CA ARG A 335 -13.83 -2.94 -13.31
C ARG A 335 -13.02 -4.14 -12.82
N THR A 336 -12.14 -4.64 -13.67
CA THR A 336 -11.23 -5.77 -13.43
C THR A 336 -9.85 -5.41 -13.94
N GLU A 337 -8.83 -6.15 -13.53
CA GLU A 337 -7.46 -6.01 -14.01
C GLU A 337 -7.35 -6.07 -15.54
N GLU A 338 -8.13 -6.93 -16.20
CA GLU A 338 -8.12 -7.08 -17.66
C GLU A 338 -8.82 -5.91 -18.36
N SER A 339 -9.99 -5.51 -17.87
CA SER A 339 -10.75 -4.39 -18.45
C SER A 339 -10.02 -3.06 -18.22
N LEU A 340 -9.32 -2.90 -17.10
CA LEU A 340 -8.48 -1.74 -16.82
C LEU A 340 -7.40 -1.55 -17.90
N VAL A 341 -6.67 -2.62 -18.24
CA VAL A 341 -5.60 -2.56 -19.24
C VAL A 341 -6.16 -2.41 -20.65
N ALA A 342 -7.20 -3.17 -21.00
CA ALA A 342 -7.82 -3.12 -22.32
C ALA A 342 -8.43 -1.75 -22.63
N GLU A 343 -9.20 -1.19 -21.69
CA GLU A 343 -9.83 0.13 -21.86
C GLU A 343 -8.80 1.26 -21.84
N LEU A 344 -7.68 1.12 -21.13
CA LEU A 344 -6.58 2.09 -21.22
C LEU A 344 -5.90 2.03 -22.59
N ALA A 345 -5.62 0.84 -23.12
CA ALA A 345 -5.03 0.68 -24.45
C ALA A 345 -5.94 1.29 -25.53
N ARG A 346 -7.25 1.03 -25.44
CA ARG A 346 -8.28 1.65 -26.26
C ARG A 346 -8.25 3.18 -26.13
N LEU A 347 -8.25 3.73 -24.91
CA LEU A 347 -8.20 5.18 -24.68
C LEU A 347 -6.94 5.81 -25.27
N ARG A 348 -5.78 5.16 -25.15
CA ARG A 348 -4.51 5.62 -25.75
C ARG A 348 -4.52 5.62 -27.28
N GLY A 349 -5.42 4.85 -27.90
CA GLY A 349 -5.66 4.88 -29.34
C GLY A 349 -6.36 6.15 -29.83
N GLU A 350 -7.01 6.90 -28.94
CA GLU A 350 -7.66 8.17 -29.28
C GLU A 350 -6.62 9.31 -29.36
N PRO A 351 -6.77 10.27 -30.30
CA PRO A 351 -5.92 11.45 -30.35
C PRO A 351 -5.94 12.22 -29.01
N GLY A 352 -4.77 12.40 -28.38
CA GLY A 352 -4.65 13.03 -27.06
C GLY A 352 -5.08 12.14 -25.88
N GLY A 353 -5.31 10.84 -26.10
CA GLY A 353 -5.70 9.89 -25.05
C GLY A 353 -4.59 9.53 -24.06
N ALA A 354 -3.33 9.60 -24.49
CA ALA A 354 -2.16 9.31 -23.66
C ALA A 354 -1.81 10.50 -22.74
N THR A 355 -2.56 10.64 -21.64
CA THR A 355 -2.42 11.73 -20.66
C THR A 355 -2.08 11.21 -19.26
N GLY A 356 -1.55 12.09 -18.41
CA GLY A 356 -1.08 11.72 -17.08
C GLY A 356 -2.18 11.26 -16.13
N GLU A 357 -3.41 11.77 -16.31
CA GLU A 357 -4.54 11.47 -15.42
C GLU A 357 -5.00 10.00 -15.48
N PRO A 358 -5.37 9.43 -16.65
CA PRO A 358 -5.70 8.01 -16.74
C PRO A 358 -4.50 7.11 -16.42
N ALA A 359 -3.28 7.57 -16.72
CA ALA A 359 -2.06 6.84 -16.40
C ALA A 359 -1.81 6.76 -14.88
N LEU A 360 -2.11 7.83 -14.12
CA LEU A 360 -2.02 7.83 -12.67
C LEU A 360 -3.10 6.96 -12.02
N ALA A 361 -4.33 6.98 -12.55
CA ALA A 361 -5.40 6.10 -12.10
C ALA A 361 -5.02 4.62 -12.28
N LEU A 362 -4.47 4.27 -13.45
CA LEU A 362 -3.90 2.94 -13.71
C LEU A 362 -2.79 2.60 -12.71
N LEU A 363 -1.79 3.45 -12.54
CA LEU A 363 -0.66 3.21 -11.63
C LEU A 363 -1.15 2.94 -10.21
N THR A 364 -2.08 3.76 -9.73
CA THR A 364 -2.69 3.60 -8.40
C THR A 364 -3.45 2.28 -8.28
N ALA A 365 -4.25 1.92 -9.30
CA ALA A 365 -5.00 0.67 -9.30
C ALA A 365 -4.06 -0.55 -9.36
N SER A 366 -2.98 -0.46 -10.13
CA SER A 366 -1.95 -1.51 -10.26
C SER A 366 -1.28 -1.79 -8.92
N VAL A 367 -0.94 -0.74 -8.16
CA VAL A 367 -0.41 -0.88 -6.81
C VAL A 367 -1.47 -1.39 -5.84
N ALA A 368 -2.72 -0.94 -5.96
CA ALA A 368 -3.82 -1.44 -5.13
C ALA A 368 -4.04 -2.96 -5.30
N MET A 369 -3.78 -3.50 -6.50
CA MET A 369 -3.86 -4.94 -6.78
C MET A 369 -2.82 -5.79 -6.04
N ARG A 370 -1.82 -5.21 -5.38
CA ARG A 370 -0.85 -5.95 -4.55
C ARG A 370 -1.56 -6.73 -3.44
N ALA A 371 -2.65 -6.21 -2.90
CA ALA A 371 -3.50 -6.89 -1.93
C ALA A 371 -3.96 -8.28 -2.42
N TYR A 372 -4.05 -8.46 -3.74
CA TYR A 372 -4.51 -9.69 -4.40
C TYR A 372 -3.33 -10.53 -4.94
N ALA A 373 -2.08 -10.24 -4.57
CA ALA A 373 -0.91 -10.94 -5.13
C ALA A 373 -0.94 -12.45 -4.83
N GLN A 374 -1.38 -12.83 -3.62
CA GLN A 374 -1.49 -14.23 -3.18
C GLN A 374 -2.83 -14.88 -3.54
N GLU A 375 -3.75 -14.14 -4.16
CA GLU A 375 -5.04 -14.68 -4.58
C GLU A 375 -4.81 -15.80 -5.62
N ARG A 376 -5.47 -16.94 -5.43
CA ARG A 376 -5.54 -17.96 -6.48
C ARG A 376 -6.25 -17.39 -7.69
N ALA A 377 -5.71 -17.60 -8.89
CA ALA A 377 -6.39 -17.12 -10.08
C ALA A 377 -7.77 -17.77 -10.19
N TRP A 378 -8.76 -16.97 -10.56
CA TRP A 378 -10.14 -17.40 -10.74
C TRP A 378 -10.67 -16.82 -12.04
N LEU A 379 -11.21 -17.68 -12.89
CA LEU A 379 -11.80 -17.32 -14.17
C LEU A 379 -13.31 -17.61 -14.14
N PRO A 380 -14.13 -16.85 -14.88
CA PRO A 380 -15.54 -17.18 -15.02
C PRO A 380 -15.73 -18.61 -15.53
N GLY A 381 -16.48 -19.41 -14.77
CA GLY A 381 -16.63 -20.84 -14.99
C GLY A 381 -15.92 -21.70 -13.94
N ASP A 382 -14.97 -21.14 -13.19
CA ASP A 382 -14.37 -21.81 -12.04
C ASP A 382 -15.39 -21.98 -10.90
N ASP A 383 -15.43 -23.17 -10.32
CA ASP A 383 -16.33 -23.51 -9.24
C ASP A 383 -15.98 -22.83 -7.91
N GLY A 384 -16.93 -22.89 -6.98
CA GLY A 384 -16.83 -22.43 -5.60
C GLY A 384 -17.77 -23.25 -4.72
N PRO A 385 -17.63 -23.18 -3.39
CA PRO A 385 -18.52 -23.90 -2.50
C PRO A 385 -19.97 -23.46 -2.75
N PRO A 386 -20.93 -24.41 -2.87
CA PRO A 386 -22.34 -24.07 -2.95
C PRO A 386 -22.77 -23.19 -1.77
N ALA A 387 -23.63 -22.20 -2.03
CA ALA A 387 -24.03 -21.23 -1.00
C ALA A 387 -24.64 -21.91 0.25
N LEU A 388 -25.46 -22.94 0.07
CA LEU A 388 -26.07 -23.69 1.17
C LEU A 388 -25.04 -24.49 1.98
N GLU A 389 -24.03 -25.07 1.30
CA GLU A 389 -22.94 -25.78 1.97
C GLU A 389 -22.11 -24.80 2.81
N LEU A 390 -21.74 -23.66 2.23
CA LEU A 390 -20.98 -22.63 2.93
C LEU A 390 -21.78 -22.04 4.10
N GLN A 391 -23.08 -21.77 3.90
CA GLN A 391 -23.99 -21.30 4.94
C GLN A 391 -24.02 -22.27 6.12
N SER A 392 -24.22 -23.56 5.85
CA SER A 392 -24.24 -24.62 6.86
C SER A 392 -22.91 -24.72 7.61
N ARG A 393 -21.79 -24.77 6.86
CA ARG A 393 -20.44 -24.87 7.42
C ARG A 393 -20.09 -23.71 8.34
N LEU A 394 -20.51 -22.49 7.99
CA LEU A 394 -20.24 -21.28 8.75
C LEU A 394 -21.32 -20.99 9.83
N GLY A 395 -22.40 -21.77 9.89
CA GLY A 395 -23.52 -21.56 10.80
C GLY A 395 -24.37 -20.31 10.51
N LEU A 396 -24.25 -19.73 9.31
CA LEU A 396 -24.95 -18.49 8.95
C LEU A 396 -26.47 -18.70 8.98
N ALA A 397 -27.21 -17.67 9.42
CA ALA A 397 -28.67 -17.68 9.32
C ALA A 397 -29.12 -17.70 7.86
N SER A 398 -28.44 -16.92 7.02
CA SER A 398 -28.67 -16.90 5.58
C SER A 398 -27.42 -16.44 4.83
N LEU A 399 -27.24 -16.96 3.61
CA LEU A 399 -26.29 -16.47 2.63
C LEU A 399 -27.04 -16.23 1.32
N THR A 400 -27.25 -14.96 0.96
CA THR A 400 -28.12 -14.57 -0.15
C THR A 400 -27.43 -13.66 -1.15
N PHE A 401 -27.96 -13.65 -2.37
CA PHE A 401 -27.51 -12.82 -3.48
C PHE A 401 -28.72 -12.05 -4.01
N ASP A 402 -28.56 -10.76 -4.30
CA ASP A 402 -29.59 -10.01 -5.01
C ASP A 402 -29.84 -10.59 -6.41
N ASP A 403 -31.04 -10.35 -6.95
CA ASP A 403 -31.42 -10.82 -8.29
C ASP A 403 -30.50 -10.30 -9.39
N ARG A 404 -29.93 -9.11 -9.20
CA ARG A 404 -28.98 -8.49 -10.13
C ARG A 404 -27.58 -9.12 -10.12
N VAL A 405 -27.28 -10.02 -9.18
CA VAL A 405 -25.97 -10.71 -9.13
C VAL A 405 -25.98 -11.86 -10.13
N PRO A 406 -25.14 -11.80 -11.18
CA PRO A 406 -25.06 -12.86 -12.18
C PRO A 406 -24.74 -14.22 -11.55
N ASN A 407 -25.43 -15.28 -12.00
CA ASN A 407 -25.25 -16.63 -11.45
C ASN A 407 -23.81 -17.13 -11.55
N ASN A 408 -23.12 -16.81 -12.65
CA ASN A 408 -21.72 -17.17 -12.87
C ASN A 408 -20.73 -16.40 -11.95
N TRP A 409 -21.17 -15.37 -11.22
CA TRP A 409 -20.34 -14.67 -10.23
C TRP A 409 -20.49 -15.22 -8.83
N ARG A 410 -21.59 -15.92 -8.53
CA ARG A 410 -21.87 -16.42 -7.17
C ARG A 410 -20.75 -17.35 -6.65
N PRO A 411 -20.17 -18.28 -7.44
CA PRO A 411 -19.04 -19.10 -6.99
C PRO A 411 -17.82 -18.30 -6.54
N TYR A 412 -17.52 -17.19 -7.22
CA TYR A 412 -16.43 -16.29 -6.84
C TYR A 412 -16.67 -15.69 -5.44
N PHE A 413 -17.88 -15.20 -5.18
CA PHE A 413 -18.22 -14.58 -3.89
C PHE A 413 -18.32 -15.60 -2.74
N THR A 414 -18.81 -16.83 -3.00
CA THR A 414 -18.80 -17.87 -1.97
C THR A 414 -17.38 -18.34 -1.66
N ARG A 415 -16.51 -18.48 -2.67
CA ARG A 415 -15.07 -18.76 -2.48
C ARG A 415 -14.41 -17.66 -1.66
N MET A 416 -14.63 -16.39 -2.04
CA MET A 416 -14.12 -15.21 -1.33
C MET A 416 -14.50 -15.25 0.15
N LEU A 417 -15.79 -15.41 0.46
CA LEU A 417 -16.25 -15.45 1.85
C LEU A 417 -15.61 -16.62 2.62
N GLY A 418 -15.49 -17.79 2.00
CA GLY A 418 -14.83 -18.95 2.61
C GLY A 418 -13.35 -18.70 2.94
N GLU A 419 -12.60 -18.10 2.01
CA GLU A 419 -11.19 -17.75 2.20
C GLU A 419 -11.01 -16.68 3.29
N VAL A 420 -11.85 -15.64 3.27
CA VAL A 420 -11.86 -14.54 4.25
C VAL A 420 -12.12 -15.07 5.66
N VAL A 421 -13.13 -15.92 5.85
CA VAL A 421 -13.44 -16.47 7.19
C VAL A 421 -12.35 -17.45 7.65
N SER A 422 -11.78 -18.23 6.74
CA SER A 422 -10.64 -19.11 7.06
C SER A 422 -9.43 -18.30 7.56
N ASP A 423 -9.10 -17.19 6.90
CA ASP A 423 -8.01 -16.32 7.35
C ASP A 423 -8.33 -15.56 8.63
N LEU A 424 -9.57 -15.11 8.80
CA LEU A 424 -9.99 -14.39 10.00
C LEU A 424 -10.02 -15.29 11.24
N THR A 425 -10.39 -16.57 11.10
CA THR A 425 -10.38 -17.54 12.22
C THR A 425 -8.97 -17.89 12.69
N MET A 426 -7.94 -17.73 11.86
CA MET A 426 -6.54 -17.81 12.32
C MET A 426 -6.15 -16.66 13.23
N VAL A 427 -6.77 -15.48 13.06
CA VAL A 427 -6.52 -14.29 13.90
C VAL A 427 -7.42 -14.29 15.14
N PHE A 428 -8.68 -14.68 14.98
CA PHE A 428 -9.70 -14.76 16.02
C PHE A 428 -10.27 -16.19 16.10
N PRO A 429 -9.64 -17.10 16.86
CA PRO A 429 -10.02 -18.52 16.91
C PRO A 429 -11.45 -18.77 17.39
N GLU A 430 -12.02 -17.86 18.17
CA GLU A 430 -13.39 -17.95 18.70
C GLU A 430 -14.43 -17.18 17.87
N LEU A 431 -14.08 -16.75 16.64
CA LEU A 431 -15.03 -16.07 15.75
C LEU A 431 -16.27 -16.96 15.53
N ASN A 432 -17.44 -16.47 15.92
CA ASN A 432 -18.70 -17.18 15.78
C ASN A 432 -19.69 -16.43 14.87
N LEU A 433 -19.84 -16.91 13.64
CA LEU A 433 -20.78 -16.34 12.67
C LEU A 433 -22.19 -16.93 12.77
N GLN A 434 -22.46 -17.77 13.78
CA GLN A 434 -23.74 -18.45 13.90
C GLN A 434 -24.89 -17.47 14.00
N GLY A 435 -25.85 -17.57 13.07
CA GLY A 435 -27.01 -16.71 13.02
C GLY A 435 -26.77 -15.32 12.42
N LEU A 436 -25.61 -15.07 11.80
CA LEU A 436 -25.35 -13.89 10.98
C LEU A 436 -26.03 -14.03 9.61
N ASN A 437 -26.64 -12.96 9.09
CA ASN A 437 -27.12 -12.92 7.72
C ASN A 437 -26.05 -12.27 6.82
N VAL A 438 -25.71 -12.90 5.71
CA VAL A 438 -24.79 -12.34 4.71
C VAL A 438 -25.52 -12.15 3.40
N ARG A 439 -25.42 -10.94 2.84
CA ARG A 439 -26.06 -10.57 1.58
C ARG A 439 -25.06 -9.92 0.63
N PHE A 440 -24.84 -10.54 -0.52
CA PHE A 440 -24.10 -9.94 -1.62
C PHE A 440 -25.06 -9.14 -2.49
N GLY A 441 -24.96 -7.81 -2.45
CA GLY A 441 -26.03 -6.96 -2.99
C GLY A 441 -25.97 -5.51 -2.57
N ASP A 442 -26.98 -4.74 -2.98
CA ASP A 442 -27.16 -3.36 -2.52
C ASP A 442 -27.39 -3.32 -1.01
N SER A 443 -26.76 -2.35 -0.38
CA SER A 443 -27.06 -1.97 1.00
C SER A 443 -28.28 -1.04 1.02
N PRO A 444 -29.10 -1.06 2.09
CA PRO A 444 -30.16 -0.06 2.30
C PRO A 444 -29.66 1.39 2.31
N LEU A 445 -28.36 1.60 2.55
CA LEU A 445 -27.69 2.90 2.53
C LEU A 445 -26.88 3.13 1.24
N ALA A 446 -27.36 2.56 0.12
CA ALA A 446 -26.75 2.63 -1.21
C ALA A 446 -26.04 3.98 -1.44
N ASP A 447 -24.74 3.90 -1.75
CA ASP A 447 -23.79 5.00 -2.02
C ASP A 447 -23.06 5.65 -0.83
N ARG A 448 -23.33 5.28 0.44
CA ARG A 448 -22.66 5.92 1.60
C ARG A 448 -21.53 5.12 2.24
N ALA A 449 -21.43 3.82 2.00
CA ALA A 449 -20.41 2.95 2.60
C ALA A 449 -19.95 1.84 1.64
N LEU A 450 -18.69 1.42 1.76
CA LEU A 450 -18.10 0.34 0.95
C LEU A 450 -18.71 -1.03 1.27
N ALA A 451 -19.18 -1.22 2.50
CA ALA A 451 -20.01 -2.34 2.95
C ALA A 451 -20.80 -1.87 4.18
N LEU A 452 -21.70 -2.69 4.71
CA LEU A 452 -22.50 -2.31 5.88
C LEU A 452 -22.88 -3.52 6.73
N HIS A 453 -22.57 -3.46 8.02
CA HIS A 453 -23.19 -4.28 9.06
C HIS A 453 -24.40 -3.54 9.67
N ASP A 454 -25.60 -4.10 9.51
CA ASP A 454 -26.81 -3.68 10.21
C ASP A 454 -26.95 -4.45 11.53
N PRO A 455 -26.78 -3.79 12.70
CA PRO A 455 -26.86 -4.45 13.99
C PRO A 455 -28.29 -4.82 14.41
N GLY A 456 -29.31 -4.22 13.80
CA GLY A 456 -30.72 -4.46 14.11
C GLY A 456 -31.18 -5.83 13.63
N THR A 457 -30.87 -6.15 12.38
CA THR A 457 -31.17 -7.46 11.77
C THR A 457 -30.00 -8.45 11.86
N ARG A 458 -28.83 -7.99 12.32
CA ARG A 458 -27.56 -8.72 12.27
C ARG A 458 -27.28 -9.23 10.85
N THR A 459 -27.21 -8.28 9.92
CA THR A 459 -27.00 -8.53 8.50
C THR A 459 -25.79 -7.76 8.00
N VAL A 460 -24.88 -8.44 7.30
CA VAL A 460 -23.80 -7.79 6.56
C VAL A 460 -24.17 -7.73 5.08
N TYR A 461 -24.13 -6.52 4.54
CA TYR A 461 -24.30 -6.23 3.13
C TYR A 461 -22.93 -6.01 2.50
N PHE A 462 -22.62 -6.84 1.51
CA PHE A 462 -21.40 -6.77 0.72
C PHE A 462 -21.74 -6.35 -0.72
N PRO A 463 -21.59 -5.05 -1.06
CA PRO A 463 -21.75 -4.59 -2.44
C PRO A 463 -20.70 -5.24 -3.35
N LEU A 464 -21.11 -5.63 -4.55
CA LEU A 464 -20.28 -6.45 -5.44
C LEU A 464 -18.93 -5.79 -5.76
N ALA A 465 -18.94 -4.47 -5.97
CA ALA A 465 -17.79 -3.69 -6.38
C ALA A 465 -16.76 -3.43 -5.27
N THR A 466 -17.15 -3.56 -4.00
CA THR A 466 -16.38 -3.04 -2.85
C THR A 466 -16.27 -4.02 -1.70
N SER A 467 -16.93 -5.17 -1.81
CA SER A 467 -16.96 -6.26 -0.81
C SER A 467 -15.56 -6.70 -0.36
N ALA A 468 -14.69 -7.01 -1.31
CA ALA A 468 -13.31 -7.35 -1.03
C ALA A 468 -12.56 -6.18 -0.41
N GLY A 469 -11.73 -6.44 0.59
CA GLY A 469 -10.92 -5.46 1.31
C GLY A 469 -11.66 -4.72 2.43
N ALA A 470 -12.99 -4.87 2.51
CA ALA A 470 -13.84 -4.31 3.56
C ALA A 470 -14.40 -5.40 4.50
N MET A 471 -14.20 -6.69 4.21
CA MET A 471 -14.82 -7.77 5.00
C MET A 471 -14.29 -7.83 6.44
N ALA A 472 -13.00 -7.57 6.67
CA ALA A 472 -12.45 -7.49 8.03
C ALA A 472 -13.15 -6.39 8.84
N HIS A 473 -13.37 -5.22 8.23
CA HIS A 473 -14.03 -4.07 8.84
C HIS A 473 -15.47 -4.41 9.25
N GLU A 474 -16.28 -4.98 8.33
CA GLU A 474 -17.67 -5.34 8.65
C GLU A 474 -17.79 -6.49 9.65
N LEU A 475 -16.89 -7.48 9.58
CA LEU A 475 -16.87 -8.57 10.55
C LEU A 475 -16.39 -8.09 11.93
N ALA A 476 -15.58 -7.02 12.00
CA ALA A 476 -15.26 -6.37 13.27
C ALA A 476 -16.50 -5.73 13.91
N HIS A 477 -17.43 -5.18 13.12
CA HIS A 477 -18.72 -4.72 13.65
C HIS A 477 -19.57 -5.87 14.21
N ASP A 478 -19.57 -7.06 13.58
CA ASP A 478 -20.25 -8.23 14.15
C ASP A 478 -19.57 -8.72 15.44
N LEU A 479 -18.23 -8.70 15.53
CA LEU A 479 -17.51 -9.01 16.78
C LEU A 479 -17.92 -8.07 17.92
N ASP A 480 -18.00 -6.77 17.64
CA ASP A 480 -18.45 -5.74 18.59
C ASP A 480 -19.93 -5.96 18.99
N TRP A 481 -20.79 -6.33 18.04
CA TRP A 481 -22.19 -6.71 18.31
C TRP A 481 -22.30 -7.95 19.20
N GLN A 482 -21.51 -8.99 18.92
CA GLN A 482 -21.48 -10.21 19.73
C GLN A 482 -21.02 -9.92 21.16
N ALA A 483 -20.01 -9.08 21.31
CA ALA A 483 -19.53 -8.65 22.62
C ALA A 483 -20.62 -7.86 23.38
N ALA A 484 -21.42 -7.04 22.70
CA ALA A 484 -22.55 -6.32 23.31
C ALA A 484 -23.59 -7.31 23.85
N ARG A 485 -23.91 -8.33 23.05
CA ARG A 485 -24.86 -9.39 23.43
C ARG A 485 -24.35 -10.19 24.63
N ARG A 486 -23.08 -10.60 24.63
CA ARG A 486 -22.47 -11.36 25.74
C ARG A 486 -22.45 -10.55 27.04
N ARG A 487 -22.07 -9.27 26.97
CA ARG A 487 -21.88 -8.42 28.15
C ARG A 487 -23.17 -7.85 28.72
N TYR A 488 -24.07 -7.39 27.85
CA TYR A 488 -25.28 -6.65 28.25
C TYR A 488 -26.58 -7.43 28.04
N GLY A 489 -26.57 -8.59 27.37
CA GLY A 489 -27.78 -9.37 27.07
C GLY A 489 -28.72 -8.72 26.04
N LEU A 490 -28.32 -7.60 25.43
CA LEU A 490 -29.17 -6.80 24.55
C LEU A 490 -28.83 -7.03 23.07
N ARG A 491 -29.85 -6.98 22.20
CA ARG A 491 -29.71 -7.03 20.73
C ARG A 491 -29.71 -5.62 20.13
N GLY A 492 -29.32 -5.49 18.86
CA GLY A 492 -29.56 -4.27 18.08
C GLY A 492 -28.51 -3.16 18.21
N GLY A 493 -27.31 -3.43 18.71
CA GLY A 493 -26.27 -2.40 18.77
C GLY A 493 -24.90 -2.92 19.17
N TYR A 494 -23.92 -2.03 19.12
CA TYR A 494 -22.50 -2.32 19.34
C TYR A 494 -22.08 -2.08 20.79
N ARG A 495 -21.10 -2.84 21.29
CA ARG A 495 -20.62 -2.73 22.67
C ARG A 495 -19.89 -1.41 22.86
N THR A 496 -19.01 -1.05 21.93
CA THR A 496 -18.23 0.19 21.97
C THR A 496 -19.15 1.42 22.06
N ASP A 497 -20.12 1.56 21.17
CA ASP A 497 -21.07 2.68 21.18
C ASP A 497 -21.89 2.75 22.47
N ARG A 498 -22.35 1.59 22.98
CA ARG A 498 -23.13 1.54 24.22
C ARG A 498 -22.29 1.85 25.44
N SER A 499 -21.07 1.34 25.51
CA SER A 499 -20.14 1.60 26.61
C SER A 499 -19.96 3.10 26.82
N VAL A 500 -19.80 3.88 25.74
CA VAL A 500 -19.62 5.34 25.83
C VAL A 500 -20.91 6.07 26.19
N ARG A 501 -22.06 5.62 25.67
CA ARG A 501 -23.35 6.32 25.83
C ARG A 501 -24.07 5.99 27.13
N GLN A 502 -23.92 4.78 27.65
CA GLN A 502 -24.78 4.22 28.71
C GLN A 502 -24.01 3.79 29.96
N PHE A 503 -22.68 3.63 29.87
CA PHE A 503 -21.86 3.11 30.96
C PHE A 503 -20.64 4.01 31.22
N SER A 504 -20.05 3.88 32.41
CA SER A 504 -18.86 4.61 32.84
C SER A 504 -17.82 3.67 33.46
N ASP A 505 -17.72 2.45 32.94
CA ASP A 505 -16.78 1.42 33.39
C ASP A 505 -15.39 1.57 32.72
N GLU A 506 -14.46 0.69 33.09
CA GLU A 506 -13.09 0.67 32.56
C GLU A 506 -13.08 0.53 31.02
N PHE A 507 -13.96 -0.31 30.47
CA PHE A 507 -14.12 -0.47 29.03
C PHE A 507 -14.57 0.84 28.36
N SER A 508 -15.54 1.56 28.93
CA SER A 508 -15.96 2.89 28.45
C SER A 508 -14.78 3.87 28.40
N ALA A 509 -13.89 3.84 29.39
CA ALA A 509 -12.67 4.65 29.39
C ALA A 509 -11.72 4.24 28.24
N THR A 510 -11.50 2.94 28.03
CA THR A 510 -10.70 2.41 26.91
C THR A 510 -11.25 2.84 25.55
N VAL A 511 -12.56 2.71 25.34
CA VAL A 511 -13.21 3.10 24.09
C VAL A 511 -13.17 4.60 23.85
N ARG A 512 -13.28 5.43 24.89
CA ARG A 512 -13.09 6.89 24.78
C ARG A 512 -11.65 7.25 24.38
N ARG A 513 -10.64 6.56 24.93
CA ARG A 513 -9.23 6.72 24.50
C ARG A 513 -9.08 6.38 23.03
N LEU A 514 -9.62 5.23 22.60
CA LEU A 514 -9.60 4.79 21.20
C LEU A 514 -10.24 5.82 20.26
N ALA A 515 -11.48 6.23 20.53
CA ALA A 515 -12.19 7.20 19.70
C ALA A 515 -11.50 8.57 19.65
N SER A 516 -10.81 8.97 20.72
CA SER A 516 -10.03 10.22 20.73
C SER A 516 -8.73 10.13 19.91
N ALA A 517 -8.09 8.96 19.91
CA ALA A 517 -6.84 8.70 19.20
C ALA A 517 -7.08 8.51 17.69
N ALA A 518 -8.17 7.85 17.32
CA ALA A 518 -8.53 7.50 15.95
C ALA A 518 -9.09 8.67 15.12
N ARG A 519 -9.17 9.90 15.67
CA ARG A 519 -9.69 11.06 14.93
C ARG A 519 -8.83 11.34 13.69
N PRO A 520 -9.38 11.22 12.46
CA PRO A 520 -8.65 11.58 11.27
C PRO A 520 -8.36 13.08 11.28
N ARG A 521 -7.12 13.48 10.93
CA ARG A 521 -6.90 14.86 10.46
C ARG A 521 -7.58 14.98 9.10
N SER A 522 -8.05 16.18 8.76
CA SER A 522 -8.90 16.57 7.62
C SER A 522 -8.37 16.23 6.19
N GLU A 523 -7.56 15.19 6.02
CA GLU A 523 -6.90 14.81 4.77
C GLU A 523 -7.54 13.59 4.07
N THR A 524 -8.51 12.91 4.69
CA THR A 524 -9.19 11.74 4.09
C THR A 524 -10.62 12.08 3.63
N LEU A 525 -10.95 11.70 2.40
CA LEU A 525 -12.23 11.92 1.69
C LEU A 525 -13.47 11.20 2.29
N SER A 526 -13.39 10.66 3.50
CA SER A 526 -14.54 10.02 4.14
C SER A 526 -15.53 11.05 4.68
N SER A 527 -16.82 10.83 4.47
CA SER A 527 -17.93 11.54 5.13
C SER A 527 -17.66 11.73 6.63
N ALA A 528 -17.61 12.99 7.08
CA ALA A 528 -17.30 13.35 8.46
C ALA A 528 -18.28 12.80 9.51
N VAL A 529 -19.47 12.35 9.11
CA VAL A 529 -20.57 11.98 10.03
C VAL A 529 -20.46 10.55 10.58
N GLN A 530 -19.86 9.61 9.82
CA GLN A 530 -19.62 8.24 10.29
C GLN A 530 -18.25 8.08 10.96
N ALA A 531 -17.27 8.91 10.58
CA ALA A 531 -15.87 8.75 10.98
C ALA A 531 -15.59 8.93 12.49
N ASP A 532 -16.54 9.44 13.27
CA ASP A 532 -16.40 9.78 14.70
C ASP A 532 -17.06 8.78 15.66
N ARG A 533 -17.70 7.71 15.17
CA ARG A 533 -18.33 6.72 16.06
C ARG A 533 -17.28 5.80 16.71
N PRO A 534 -17.40 5.49 18.02
CA PRO A 534 -16.53 4.53 18.69
C PRO A 534 -16.41 3.18 17.99
N THR A 535 -17.50 2.64 17.45
CA THR A 535 -17.48 1.36 16.72
C THR A 535 -16.67 1.42 15.43
N GLU A 536 -16.62 2.56 14.73
CA GLU A 536 -15.81 2.74 13.52
C GLU A 536 -14.33 2.85 13.85
N ALA A 537 -13.98 3.54 14.94
CA ALA A 537 -12.61 3.59 15.44
C ALA A 537 -12.11 2.18 15.82
N PHE A 538 -12.96 1.37 16.44
CA PHE A 538 -12.67 -0.04 16.72
C PHE A 538 -12.47 -0.84 15.43
N ALA A 539 -13.42 -0.80 14.49
CA ALA A 539 -13.33 -1.56 13.25
C ALA A 539 -12.06 -1.23 12.43
N ARG A 540 -11.66 0.04 12.36
CA ARG A 540 -10.38 0.45 11.72
C ARG A 540 -9.16 -0.13 12.39
N GLY A 541 -9.14 -0.14 13.73
CA GLY A 541 -8.06 -0.74 14.50
C GLY A 541 -7.97 -2.25 14.27
N VAL A 542 -9.12 -2.93 14.22
CA VAL A 542 -9.20 -4.37 13.92
C VAL A 542 -8.71 -4.67 12.50
N ASP A 543 -9.10 -3.88 11.50
CA ASP A 543 -8.67 -4.07 10.11
C ASP A 543 -7.13 -4.06 9.98
N TRP A 544 -6.46 -3.07 10.60
CA TRP A 544 -5.00 -3.03 10.65
C TRP A 544 -4.40 -4.22 11.43
N PHE A 545 -4.98 -4.56 12.59
CA PHE A 545 -4.52 -5.69 13.40
C PHE A 545 -4.58 -7.02 12.63
N VAL A 546 -5.68 -7.29 11.94
CA VAL A 546 -5.86 -8.49 11.10
C VAL A 546 -4.83 -8.54 9.98
N ALA A 547 -4.64 -7.42 9.26
CA ALA A 547 -3.64 -7.34 8.20
C ALA A 547 -2.22 -7.61 8.71
N ALA A 548 -1.85 -7.00 9.85
CA ALA A 548 -0.54 -7.19 10.47
C ALA A 548 -0.33 -8.63 10.98
N ALA A 549 -1.34 -9.23 11.63
CA ALA A 549 -1.27 -10.59 12.15
C ALA A 549 -1.08 -11.63 11.01
N LEU A 550 -1.78 -11.46 9.90
CA LEU A 550 -1.60 -12.31 8.72
C LEU A 550 -0.24 -12.05 8.04
N ALA A 551 0.17 -10.78 7.95
CA ALA A 551 1.43 -10.40 7.35
C ALA A 551 2.64 -11.06 8.03
N ARG A 552 2.62 -11.14 9.37
CA ARG A 552 3.62 -11.85 10.18
C ARG A 552 3.77 -13.33 9.78
N GLN A 553 2.70 -13.95 9.29
CA GLN A 553 2.71 -15.35 8.81
C GLN A 553 3.04 -15.47 7.31
N GLY A 554 3.47 -14.36 6.69
CA GLY A 554 3.71 -14.25 5.25
C GLY A 554 2.42 -14.30 4.41
N ARG A 555 1.25 -14.13 5.03
CA ARG A 555 -0.08 -14.22 4.38
C ARG A 555 -0.64 -12.84 4.08
N MET A 556 -1.22 -12.70 2.90
CA MET A 556 -1.97 -11.53 2.49
C MET A 556 -3.29 -11.98 1.87
N ASN A 557 -4.40 -11.41 2.36
CA ASN A 557 -5.71 -11.66 1.79
C ASN A 557 -6.42 -10.33 1.53
N GLY A 558 -6.30 -9.88 0.28
CA GLY A 558 -6.91 -8.64 -0.20
C GLY A 558 -8.44 -8.62 -0.20
N TYR A 559 -9.09 -9.79 -0.08
CA TYR A 559 -10.53 -9.85 0.13
C TYR A 559 -10.91 -9.53 1.58
N LEU A 560 -10.06 -9.91 2.54
CA LEU A 560 -10.30 -9.67 3.95
C LEU A 560 -9.95 -8.22 4.31
N SER A 561 -8.76 -7.75 3.95
CA SER A 561 -8.27 -6.39 4.22
C SER A 561 -7.55 -5.81 3.01
N SER A 562 -7.76 -4.52 2.72
CA SER A 562 -7.04 -3.84 1.63
C SER A 562 -5.68 -3.26 2.03
N VAL A 563 -5.28 -3.39 3.30
CA VAL A 563 -4.00 -2.90 3.83
C VAL A 563 -2.83 -3.61 3.17
N GLN A 564 -1.88 -2.85 2.63
CA GLN A 564 -0.67 -3.40 2.00
C GLN A 564 0.59 -3.05 2.78
N ASP A 565 0.71 -1.78 3.19
CA ASP A 565 1.78 -1.29 4.08
C ASP A 565 1.35 -0.03 4.86
N ALA A 566 2.26 0.53 5.65
CA ALA A 566 2.03 1.69 6.52
C ALA A 566 1.80 3.03 5.80
N VAL A 567 1.82 3.08 4.48
CA VAL A 567 1.54 4.26 3.66
C VAL A 567 0.48 3.94 2.60
N ILE A 568 0.46 2.71 2.10
CA ILE A 568 -0.47 2.22 1.08
C ILE A 568 -1.48 1.30 1.77
N THR A 569 -2.59 1.88 2.26
CA THR A 569 -3.65 1.14 2.98
C THR A 569 -4.77 0.63 2.07
N GLY A 570 -4.63 0.81 0.74
CA GLY A 570 -5.65 0.42 -0.23
C GLY A 570 -6.82 1.40 -0.25
N TYR A 571 -8.04 0.87 -0.29
CA TYR A 571 -9.29 1.65 -0.35
C TYR A 571 -10.17 1.49 0.89
N ALA A 572 -9.77 0.64 1.84
CA ALA A 572 -10.41 0.52 3.14
C ALA A 572 -9.97 1.67 4.07
N SER A 573 -10.72 1.85 5.15
CA SER A 573 -10.50 2.96 6.09
C SER A 573 -9.43 2.70 7.15
N ALA A 574 -8.75 1.54 7.08
CA ALA A 574 -7.62 1.23 7.95
C ALA A 574 -6.54 2.30 7.88
N THR A 575 -6.06 2.68 9.06
CA THR A 575 -4.97 3.64 9.22
C THR A 575 -3.88 2.98 10.06
N PRO A 576 -2.59 3.08 9.67
CA PRO A 576 -1.50 2.60 10.50
C PRO A 576 -1.50 3.34 11.84
N PRO A 577 -1.27 2.63 12.95
CA PRO A 577 -1.13 3.29 14.23
C PRO A 577 0.05 4.26 14.25
N ARG A 578 -0.19 5.45 14.79
CA ARG A 578 0.82 6.51 14.86
C ARG A 578 1.81 6.27 16.00
N SER A 579 3.09 6.55 15.74
CA SER A 579 4.11 6.49 16.78
C SER A 579 3.85 7.50 17.90
N GLY A 580 3.88 7.03 19.15
CA GLY A 580 3.65 7.86 20.34
C GLY A 580 2.19 8.20 20.62
N VAL A 581 1.23 7.61 19.91
CA VAL A 581 -0.21 7.70 20.23
C VAL A 581 -0.66 6.35 20.80
N LEU A 582 -1.50 6.38 21.84
CA LEU A 582 -2.07 5.20 22.49
C LEU A 582 -3.11 4.44 21.64
N GLU A 583 -3.18 4.67 20.33
CA GLU A 583 -4.22 4.12 19.45
C GLU A 583 -4.14 2.59 19.35
N SER A 584 -2.94 2.06 19.13
CA SER A 584 -2.69 0.61 19.13
C SER A 584 -2.99 -0.03 20.47
N ASP A 585 -2.56 0.58 21.57
CA ASP A 585 -2.78 0.02 22.89
C ASP A 585 -4.27 0.04 23.24
N ALA A 586 -4.98 1.13 22.92
CA ALA A 586 -6.42 1.21 23.12
C ALA A 586 -7.17 0.21 22.22
N THR A 587 -6.67 -0.05 21.01
CA THR A 587 -7.21 -1.10 20.12
C THR A 587 -6.99 -2.49 20.74
N LEU A 588 -5.78 -2.78 21.22
CA LEU A 588 -5.44 -4.05 21.88
C LEU A 588 -6.24 -4.27 23.16
N ASP A 589 -6.37 -3.24 24.01
CA ASP A 589 -7.17 -3.28 25.23
C ASP A 589 -8.65 -3.55 24.90
N ALA A 590 -9.20 -2.84 23.92
CA ALA A 590 -10.58 -3.06 23.49
C ALA A 590 -10.76 -4.48 22.91
N LEU A 591 -9.79 -4.95 22.11
CA LEU A 591 -9.78 -6.28 21.52
C LEU A 591 -9.73 -7.38 22.59
N ARG A 592 -8.88 -7.27 23.62
CA ARG A 592 -8.81 -8.23 24.74
C ARG A 592 -10.16 -8.42 25.43
N GLU A 593 -10.97 -7.37 25.50
CA GLU A 593 -12.29 -7.44 26.10
C GLU A 593 -13.38 -7.97 25.15
N ILE A 594 -13.16 -7.91 23.83
CA ILE A 594 -14.15 -8.27 22.80
C ILE A 594 -13.92 -9.68 22.26
N ALA A 595 -12.67 -10.07 22.04
CA ALA A 595 -12.27 -11.29 21.34
C ALA A 595 -11.03 -11.95 21.99
N VAL A 596 -10.88 -13.24 21.75
CA VAL A 596 -9.68 -13.99 22.14
C VAL A 596 -8.61 -13.84 21.06
N ILE A 597 -7.41 -13.47 21.51
CA ILE A 597 -6.23 -13.28 20.66
C ILE A 597 -5.10 -14.15 21.22
N ASP A 598 -4.36 -14.80 20.32
CA ASP A 598 -3.16 -15.54 20.69
C ASP A 598 -2.14 -14.64 21.44
N PRO A 599 -1.65 -15.03 22.63
CA PRO A 599 -0.75 -14.19 23.42
C PRO A 599 0.53 -13.79 22.69
N SER A 600 1.05 -14.64 21.81
CA SER A 600 2.26 -14.35 21.03
C SER A 600 2.00 -13.32 19.93
N THR A 601 0.79 -13.33 19.35
CA THR A 601 0.34 -12.31 18.40
C THR A 601 0.13 -10.97 19.08
N HIS A 602 -0.50 -10.99 20.26
CA HIS A 602 -0.67 -9.81 21.08
C HIS A 602 0.67 -9.16 21.45
N ALA A 603 1.59 -9.92 22.05
CA ALA A 603 2.88 -9.41 22.52
C ALA A 603 3.70 -8.81 21.37
N TRP A 604 3.75 -9.50 20.22
CA TRP A 604 4.40 -8.98 19.03
C TRP A 604 3.76 -7.68 18.55
N TYR A 605 2.42 -7.63 18.40
CA TYR A 605 1.74 -6.42 17.91
C TYR A 605 1.97 -5.23 18.85
N ALA A 606 1.94 -5.44 20.16
CA ALA A 606 2.27 -4.41 21.15
C ALA A 606 3.70 -3.87 20.97
N SER A 607 4.68 -4.76 20.72
CA SER A 607 6.07 -4.35 20.48
C SER A 607 6.28 -3.67 19.11
N ALA A 608 5.52 -4.07 18.08
CA ALA A 608 5.70 -3.59 16.72
C ALA A 608 4.91 -2.32 16.41
N PHE A 609 3.73 -2.15 17.02
CA PHE A 609 2.78 -1.07 16.74
C PHE A 609 2.24 -0.34 17.98
N GLY A 610 2.39 -0.90 19.19
CA GLY A 610 1.96 -0.32 20.47
C GLY A 610 2.88 0.76 21.03
N ARG A 611 2.71 1.13 22.31
CA ARG A 611 3.58 2.12 22.99
C ARG A 611 5.05 1.70 23.08
N GLU A 612 5.33 0.40 23.01
CA GLU A 612 6.69 -0.15 22.99
C GLU A 612 7.35 -0.04 21.59
N ARG A 613 6.59 0.35 20.56
CA ARG A 613 7.11 0.51 19.20
C ARG A 613 8.26 1.51 19.17
N ARG A 614 9.32 1.12 18.47
CA ARG A 614 10.44 1.99 18.13
C ARG A 614 9.99 3.17 17.27
N PHE A 615 10.41 4.37 17.68
CA PHE A 615 10.30 5.58 16.86
C PHE A 615 11.33 5.52 15.72
N GLY A 616 10.86 5.43 14.48
CA GLY A 616 11.71 5.22 13.29
C GLY A 616 12.13 6.50 12.60
N VAL A 617 13.01 6.36 11.60
CA VAL A 617 13.47 7.48 10.75
C VAL A 617 12.29 8.18 10.07
N ALA A 618 11.34 7.42 9.53
CA ALA A 618 10.17 7.96 8.86
C ALA A 618 9.29 8.81 9.81
N ASP A 619 9.19 8.41 11.07
CA ASP A 619 8.48 9.17 12.10
C ASP A 619 9.21 10.50 12.40
N GLY A 620 10.54 10.47 12.54
CA GLY A 620 11.38 11.66 12.75
C GLY A 620 11.31 12.66 11.59
N VAL A 621 11.46 12.16 10.35
CA VAL A 621 11.34 12.96 9.13
C VAL A 621 9.96 13.61 9.05
N ARG A 622 8.89 12.85 9.29
CA ARG A 622 7.53 13.41 9.31
C ARG A 622 7.40 14.52 10.36
N ARG A 623 7.88 14.31 11.59
CA ARG A 623 7.83 15.32 12.66
C ARG A 623 8.56 16.61 12.25
N ALA A 624 9.75 16.51 11.65
CA ALA A 624 10.48 17.67 11.15
C ALA A 624 9.69 18.45 10.08
N LEU A 625 9.05 17.73 9.17
CA LEU A 625 8.30 18.35 8.07
C LEU A 625 7.00 19.03 8.52
N ILE A 626 6.34 18.54 9.57
CA ILE A 626 5.09 19.10 10.09
C ILE A 626 5.28 20.02 11.31
N ALA A 627 6.50 20.14 11.82
CA ALA A 627 6.78 20.92 13.03
C ALA A 627 6.21 22.35 12.91
N PRO A 628 5.39 22.82 13.86
CA PRO A 628 4.78 24.13 13.76
C PRO A 628 5.87 25.20 13.85
N LEU A 629 5.91 26.07 12.84
CA LEU A 629 6.65 27.33 12.91
C LEU A 629 5.64 28.41 13.29
N SER A 630 6.01 29.29 14.22
CA SER A 630 5.22 30.49 14.51
C SER A 630 4.94 31.19 13.18
N ARG A 631 3.67 31.55 12.93
CA ARG A 631 3.29 32.22 11.69
C ARG A 631 4.11 33.50 11.59
N LEU A 632 5.03 33.56 10.61
CA LEU A 632 5.62 34.81 10.19
C LEU A 632 4.46 35.71 9.76
N ASN A 633 4.21 36.77 10.53
CA ASN A 633 3.16 37.72 10.22
C ASN A 633 3.64 38.64 9.10
N VAL A 634 3.68 38.14 7.87
CA VAL A 634 4.14 38.90 6.69
C VAL A 634 3.20 40.07 6.38
N ARG A 635 1.95 40.05 6.87
CA ARG A 635 0.95 41.10 6.69
C ARG A 635 1.13 42.32 7.59
N SER A 636 1.86 42.19 8.70
CA SER A 636 2.20 43.32 9.59
C SER A 636 3.58 43.90 9.24
N ALA A 637 3.97 43.87 7.97
CA ALA A 637 5.11 44.64 7.50
C ALA A 637 4.74 46.13 7.67
N SER A 638 5.20 46.70 8.78
CA SER A 638 5.24 48.14 8.94
C SER A 638 5.88 48.76 7.71
N THR A 639 5.35 49.89 7.27
CA THR A 639 5.91 50.74 6.22
C THR A 639 7.37 51.15 6.49
N GLY A 640 7.86 51.00 7.73
CA GLY A 640 9.28 50.90 8.06
C GLY A 640 9.80 49.48 7.85
N GLY A 641 10.50 49.26 6.74
CA GLY A 641 11.25 48.03 6.49
C GLY A 641 12.32 47.82 7.56
N PHE A 642 12.56 46.56 7.93
CA PHE A 642 13.52 45.99 8.89
C PHE A 642 12.93 45.42 10.20
N ASP A 643 11.98 46.06 10.88
CA ASP A 643 11.66 45.70 12.29
C ASP A 643 10.72 44.49 12.49
N ALA A 644 9.61 44.37 11.74
CA ALA A 644 8.65 43.26 11.94
C ALA A 644 9.22 41.86 11.64
N ILE A 645 10.33 41.79 10.87
CA ILE A 645 11.04 40.55 10.54
C ILE A 645 12.20 40.32 11.49
N ALA A 646 12.87 41.40 11.96
CA ALA A 646 13.77 41.30 13.09
C ALA A 646 13.03 40.70 14.28
N ASP A 647 11.78 41.09 14.55
CA ASP A 647 10.92 40.48 15.58
C ASP A 647 10.52 39.03 15.28
N GLY A 648 10.23 38.68 14.03
CA GLY A 648 9.94 37.29 13.62
C GLY A 648 11.15 36.35 13.71
N VAL A 649 12.34 36.87 13.41
CA VAL A 649 13.63 36.17 13.57
C VAL A 649 14.08 36.20 15.03
N LEU A 650 13.79 37.24 15.80
CA LEU A 650 14.00 37.31 17.25
C LEU A 650 13.06 36.34 18.00
N LEU A 651 11.84 36.12 17.50
CA LEU A 651 10.93 35.05 17.97
C LEU A 651 11.42 33.64 17.61
N LEU A 652 12.30 33.51 16.60
CA LEU A 652 13.04 32.27 16.30
C LEU A 652 14.38 32.21 17.08
N ARG A 653 14.95 33.35 17.49
CA ARG A 653 16.11 33.48 18.37
C ARG A 653 15.69 33.51 19.83
N SER A 654 15.42 32.33 20.37
CA SER A 654 15.72 32.06 21.78
C SER A 654 16.83 30.99 21.79
N PRO A 655 17.90 31.22 22.56
CA PRO A 655 19.23 31.65 22.13
C PRO A 655 20.03 30.62 21.31
N THR A 656 21.05 31.13 20.61
CA THR A 656 22.00 30.51 19.68
C THR A 656 22.99 29.49 20.29
N ASP A 657 22.76 28.97 21.50
CA ASP A 657 23.71 28.06 22.18
C ASP A 657 23.41 26.56 22.03
N SER A 658 22.58 26.15 21.07
CA SER A 658 22.21 24.73 21.03
C SER A 658 21.83 24.20 19.65
N ALA A 659 22.71 24.41 18.66
CA ALA A 659 22.73 23.59 17.44
C ALA A 659 22.83 22.07 17.75
N MET A 660 23.26 21.70 18.98
CA MET A 660 23.30 20.32 19.48
C MET A 660 22.21 19.97 20.52
N GLY A 661 21.46 20.93 21.08
CA GLY A 661 20.53 20.64 22.20
C GLY A 661 19.31 19.81 21.78
N TRP A 662 18.87 19.91 20.52
CA TRP A 662 17.83 19.02 20.00
C TRP A 662 18.32 17.57 19.87
N SER A 663 19.63 17.34 19.68
CA SER A 663 20.20 16.00 19.63
C SER A 663 20.26 15.35 21.03
N CYS A 664 20.43 16.15 22.08
CA CYS A 664 20.28 15.74 23.48
C CYS A 664 18.84 15.25 23.78
N LEU A 665 17.81 15.92 23.22
CA LEU A 665 16.40 15.48 23.38
C LEU A 665 16.13 14.09 22.78
N LEU A 666 16.86 13.74 21.72
CA LEU A 666 16.76 12.42 21.10
C LEU A 666 17.43 11.30 21.91
N GLN A 667 18.29 11.64 22.87
CA GLN A 667 18.94 10.69 23.79
C GLN A 667 18.14 10.46 25.09
N SER A 668 16.99 11.11 25.25
CA SER A 668 16.13 10.94 26.43
C SER A 668 15.68 9.47 26.60
N PRO A 669 15.40 8.99 27.83
CA PRO A 669 14.95 7.61 28.09
C PRO A 669 13.71 7.19 27.28
N SER A 670 12.77 8.12 27.07
CA SER A 670 11.60 7.94 26.19
C SER A 670 11.98 7.68 24.71
N MET A 671 13.26 7.87 24.38
CA MET A 671 13.83 7.75 23.06
C MET A 671 15.00 6.73 22.95
N ARG A 672 15.22 5.84 23.94
CA ARG A 672 16.34 4.86 23.93
C ARG A 672 16.08 3.60 23.08
N GLY A 673 17.17 2.94 22.62
CA GLY A 673 17.17 1.64 21.92
C GLY A 673 17.32 1.68 20.38
N ARG A 674 18.09 2.63 19.83
CA ARG A 674 17.98 3.08 18.43
C ARG A 674 19.33 3.17 17.73
N ASP A 675 19.34 3.11 16.39
CA ASP A 675 20.37 3.80 15.61
C ASP A 675 20.08 5.32 15.65
N GLU A 676 20.52 5.95 16.74
CA GLU A 676 20.32 7.39 16.98
C GLU A 676 20.93 8.26 15.89
N ARG A 677 21.91 7.75 15.14
CA ARG A 677 22.56 8.50 14.07
C ARG A 677 21.64 8.60 12.86
N ALA A 678 21.11 7.48 12.37
CA ALA A 678 20.20 7.48 11.23
C ALA A 678 18.97 8.38 11.45
N LEU A 679 18.39 8.33 12.66
CA LEU A 679 17.26 9.19 13.01
C LEU A 679 17.64 10.68 12.98
N ARG A 680 18.78 11.05 13.58
CA ARG A 680 19.29 12.43 13.59
C ARG A 680 19.54 12.95 12.18
N ASP A 681 20.25 12.17 11.37
CA ASP A 681 20.60 12.54 10.01
C ASP A 681 19.35 12.70 9.13
N GLY A 682 18.38 11.79 9.26
CA GLY A 682 17.10 11.90 8.56
C GLY A 682 16.29 13.14 8.96
N MET A 683 16.17 13.43 10.26
CA MET A 683 15.50 14.64 10.76
C MET A 683 16.18 15.91 10.26
N TYR A 684 17.52 15.96 10.30
CA TYR A 684 18.31 17.08 9.84
C TYR A 684 18.09 17.36 8.36
N LEU A 685 18.19 16.34 7.49
CA LEU A 685 17.97 16.46 6.05
C LEU A 685 16.55 16.95 5.72
N ALA A 686 15.54 16.46 6.44
CA ALA A 686 14.15 16.88 6.27
C ALA A 686 13.93 18.34 6.70
N ALA A 687 14.48 18.74 7.84
CA ALA A 687 14.40 20.12 8.33
C ALA A 687 15.10 21.10 7.39
N GLU A 688 16.28 20.73 6.87
CA GLU A 688 17.03 21.54 5.92
C GLU A 688 16.26 21.72 4.61
N ALA A 689 15.72 20.64 4.05
CA ALA A 689 14.93 20.73 2.83
C ALA A 689 13.69 21.61 3.01
N ARG A 690 12.95 21.45 4.11
CA ARG A 690 11.80 22.30 4.42
C ARG A 690 12.20 23.77 4.57
N ALA A 691 13.33 24.05 5.22
CA ALA A 691 13.88 25.40 5.36
C ALA A 691 14.20 26.01 3.99
N ARG A 692 14.90 25.27 3.11
CA ARG A 692 15.20 25.69 1.73
C ARG A 692 13.93 26.02 0.95
N GLY A 693 12.90 25.16 1.03
CA GLY A 693 11.63 25.38 0.34
C GLY A 693 10.84 26.58 0.88
N LEU A 694 10.86 26.84 2.19
CA LEU A 694 10.25 28.03 2.80
C LEU A 694 10.95 29.31 2.33
N VAL A 695 12.29 29.34 2.42
CA VAL A 695 13.11 30.48 2.01
C VAL A 695 12.91 30.82 0.54
N ARG A 696 12.85 29.80 -0.33
CA ARG A 696 12.52 29.97 -1.75
C ARG A 696 11.14 30.60 -1.96
N ARG A 697 10.10 30.07 -1.32
CA ARG A 697 8.74 30.63 -1.41
C ARG A 697 8.64 32.07 -0.92
N TRP A 698 9.38 32.43 0.14
CA TRP A 698 9.45 33.81 0.62
C TRP A 698 10.13 34.73 -0.41
N GLY A 699 11.19 34.26 -1.05
CA GLY A 699 11.82 34.94 -2.19
C GLY A 699 10.82 35.19 -3.32
N ASP A 700 10.22 34.12 -3.84
CA ASP A 700 9.27 34.16 -4.97
C ASP A 700 8.10 35.13 -4.68
N TYR A 701 7.47 35.01 -3.50
CA TYR A 701 6.37 35.87 -3.07
C TYR A 701 6.76 37.36 -3.04
N SER A 702 7.95 37.67 -2.51
CA SER A 702 8.40 39.05 -2.38
C SER A 702 8.81 39.71 -3.69
N SER A 703 9.23 38.90 -4.67
CA SER A 703 9.60 39.39 -6.00
C SER A 703 8.38 39.90 -6.78
N GLY A 704 7.20 39.34 -6.50
CA GLY A 704 5.92 39.74 -7.10
C GLY A 704 5.22 40.95 -6.45
N LEU A 705 5.76 41.51 -5.35
CA LEU A 705 5.14 42.63 -4.63
C LEU A 705 5.89 43.96 -4.89
N PRO A 706 5.20 44.99 -5.43
CA PRO A 706 5.74 46.34 -5.49
C PRO A 706 6.08 46.83 -4.07
N GLY A 707 7.37 47.08 -3.79
CA GLY A 707 7.82 47.50 -2.45
C GLY A 707 8.19 46.39 -1.47
N GLY A 708 8.25 45.11 -1.89
CA GLY A 708 8.71 44.02 -1.03
C GLY A 708 10.06 44.32 -0.35
N ALA A 709 10.21 44.00 0.94
CA ALA A 709 11.44 44.32 1.68
C ALA A 709 12.69 43.81 0.94
N ALA A 710 13.74 44.64 0.85
CA ALA A 710 14.96 44.32 0.11
C ALA A 710 15.57 42.97 0.52
N ARG A 711 15.43 42.58 1.80
CA ARG A 711 15.87 41.29 2.35
C ARG A 711 15.12 40.08 1.77
N PHE A 712 13.83 40.19 1.42
CA PHE A 712 13.10 39.07 0.80
C PHE A 712 13.35 39.01 -0.71
N ARG A 713 13.44 40.16 -1.39
CA ARG A 713 13.88 40.20 -2.79
C ARG A 713 15.29 39.61 -2.95
N ALA A 714 16.16 39.80 -1.95
CA ALA A 714 17.47 39.16 -1.90
C ALA A 714 17.44 37.62 -1.84
N LEU A 715 16.32 37.00 -1.41
CA LEU A 715 16.14 35.55 -1.44
C LEU A 715 15.71 35.00 -2.81
N ALA A 716 15.24 35.87 -3.73
CA ALA A 716 14.75 35.50 -5.06
C ALA A 716 15.84 35.47 -6.15
N GLY A 717 17.05 35.95 -5.85
CA GLY A 717 18.20 35.89 -6.74
C GLY A 717 18.54 37.21 -7.44
N ALA A 718 19.78 37.66 -7.20
CA ALA A 718 20.53 38.78 -7.78
C ALA A 718 19.97 40.23 -7.63
N PRO A 719 20.86 41.23 -7.41
CA PRO A 719 22.30 41.10 -7.25
C PRO A 719 22.69 40.95 -5.77
N TRP A 720 22.81 39.72 -5.22
CA TRP A 720 23.29 39.55 -3.85
C TRP A 720 23.84 38.15 -3.46
N ARG A 721 24.58 38.11 -2.34
CA ARG A 721 25.54 37.07 -1.87
C ARG A 721 24.86 35.77 -1.34
N PRO A 722 25.26 34.56 -1.81
CA PRO A 722 24.73 33.27 -1.35
C PRO A 722 24.74 33.05 0.18
N ALA A 723 25.72 33.61 0.88
CA ALA A 723 25.91 33.43 2.32
C ALA A 723 24.71 33.86 3.20
N ILE A 724 23.92 34.88 2.81
CA ILE A 724 22.71 35.23 3.60
C ILE A 724 21.61 34.21 3.41
N ARG A 725 21.42 33.69 2.19
CA ARG A 725 20.43 32.65 1.94
C ARG A 725 20.74 31.43 2.79
N ASP A 726 22.00 31.01 2.82
CA ASP A 726 22.45 29.85 3.58
C ASP A 726 22.29 30.07 5.09
N SER A 727 22.62 31.28 5.59
CA SER A 727 22.40 31.64 6.99
C SER A 727 20.92 31.59 7.39
N VAL A 728 20.01 32.11 6.56
CA VAL A 728 18.56 32.05 6.84
C VAL A 728 18.03 30.61 6.78
N VAL A 729 18.53 29.79 5.84
CA VAL A 729 18.18 28.37 5.79
C VAL A 729 18.61 27.65 7.06
N GLN A 730 19.82 27.93 7.56
CA GLN A 730 20.33 27.36 8.82
C GLN A 730 19.46 27.78 10.02
N GLU A 731 19.14 29.07 10.16
CA GLU A 731 18.29 29.57 11.25
C GLU A 731 16.90 28.91 11.25
N VAL A 732 16.27 28.78 10.08
CA VAL A 732 14.95 28.14 9.95
C VAL A 732 15.02 26.64 10.21
N ARG A 733 16.06 25.96 9.70
CA ARG A 733 16.30 24.53 9.95
C ARG A 733 16.40 24.24 11.45
N ASP A 734 17.21 25.01 12.16
CA ASP A 734 17.45 24.78 13.59
C ASP A 734 16.18 25.01 14.40
N ALA A 735 15.39 26.03 14.06
CA ALA A 735 14.07 26.24 14.65
C ALA A 735 13.10 25.08 14.39
N ILE A 736 13.11 24.51 13.17
CA ILE A 736 12.33 23.31 12.84
C ILE A 736 12.77 22.13 13.72
N LEU A 737 14.07 21.86 13.82
CA LEU A 737 14.62 20.75 14.60
C LEU A 737 14.27 20.88 16.08
N TRP A 738 14.41 22.08 16.65
CA TRP A 738 14.00 22.38 18.02
C TRP A 738 12.52 22.11 18.27
N ARG A 739 11.65 22.45 17.32
CA ARG A 739 10.21 22.19 17.42
C ARG A 739 9.85 20.74 17.19
N ALA A 740 10.56 20.05 16.30
CA ALA A 740 10.34 18.65 15.99
C ALA A 740 10.82 17.71 17.10
N ALA A 741 11.92 18.08 17.76
CA ALA A 741 12.48 17.37 18.91
C ALA A 741 11.74 17.67 20.21
N ARG A 742 10.94 18.76 20.27
CA ARG A 742 10.09 19.04 21.41
C ARG A 742 9.10 17.90 21.63
N PRO A 743 9.01 17.33 22.84
CA PRO A 743 7.94 16.41 23.18
C PRO A 743 6.62 17.19 23.15
N ASP A 744 5.65 16.70 22.36
CA ASP A 744 4.33 17.30 22.09
C ASP A 744 3.81 18.18 23.24
N ASP A 745 3.46 19.44 22.93
CA ASP A 745 2.95 20.50 23.81
C ASP A 745 1.57 20.17 24.44
N GLY A 746 1.14 18.92 24.41
CA GLY A 746 -0.11 18.45 24.99
C GLY A 746 -1.33 18.84 24.18
N ARG A 747 -1.86 17.87 23.41
CA ARG A 747 -3.31 17.79 23.19
C ARG A 747 -3.91 16.39 23.30
N VAL A 748 -3.13 15.29 23.29
CA VAL A 748 -3.72 13.95 23.45
C VAL A 748 -2.73 12.95 24.09
N GLY A 749 -3.16 12.26 25.16
CA GLY A 749 -2.74 10.88 25.43
C GLY A 749 -1.60 10.58 26.42
N LEU A 750 -0.71 11.51 26.78
CA LEU A 750 0.36 11.22 27.75
C LEU A 750 -0.11 11.40 29.20
N ASP A 751 0.33 10.54 30.11
CA ASP A 751 0.08 10.72 31.55
C ASP A 751 0.87 11.92 32.13
N PHE A 752 0.58 12.31 33.36
CA PHE A 752 1.21 13.47 34.00
C PHE A 752 2.71 13.26 34.29
N ALA A 753 3.12 12.05 34.69
CA ALA A 753 4.49 11.74 35.05
C ALA A 753 5.40 11.75 33.82
N GLU A 754 4.94 11.18 32.70
CA GLU A 754 5.69 11.17 31.44
C GLU A 754 5.84 12.59 30.86
N ARG A 755 4.83 13.45 31.05
CA ARG A 755 4.93 14.88 30.68
C ARG A 755 5.92 15.64 31.55
N ALA A 756 5.99 15.35 32.84
CA ALA A 756 6.92 15.98 33.77
C ALA A 756 8.37 15.55 33.47
N GLU A 757 8.62 14.26 33.25
CA GLU A 757 9.94 13.73 32.89
C GLU A 757 10.44 14.32 31.56
N ARG A 758 9.57 14.38 30.54
CA ARG A 758 9.90 14.98 29.24
C ARG A 758 10.16 16.49 29.33
N ARG A 759 9.43 17.21 30.19
CA ARG A 759 9.68 18.64 30.45
C ARG A 759 11.02 18.85 31.16
N ALA A 760 11.34 18.01 32.15
CA ALA A 760 12.63 18.07 32.84
C ALA A 760 13.81 17.78 31.90
N ALA A 761 13.70 16.78 31.02
CA ALA A 761 14.71 16.51 29.98
C ALA A 761 14.86 17.70 29.00
N TRP A 762 13.75 18.37 28.68
CA TRP A 762 13.79 19.58 27.86
C TRP A 762 14.50 20.74 28.54
N GLU A 763 14.19 21.01 29.82
CA GLU A 763 14.86 22.04 30.60
C GLU A 763 16.36 21.74 30.78
N GLN A 764 16.74 20.46 30.92
CA GLN A 764 18.14 20.05 31.00
C GLN A 764 18.89 20.29 29.68
N CYS A 765 18.37 19.80 28.55
CA CYS A 765 19.03 19.99 27.25
C CYS A 765 19.04 21.46 26.79
N ALA A 766 18.08 22.28 27.23
CA ALA A 766 18.01 23.71 26.91
C ALA A 766 19.01 24.56 27.70
N ARG A 767 19.48 24.10 28.86
CA ARG A 767 20.45 24.83 29.71
C ARG A 767 21.90 24.72 29.22
N GLY A 768 22.18 23.86 28.24
CA GLY A 768 23.55 23.48 27.89
C GLY A 768 24.18 22.66 29.02
N ASN A 769 24.99 21.66 28.69
CA ASN A 769 25.78 20.98 29.71
C ASN A 769 26.84 21.92 30.30
#